data_AF-A0A9Q1F2Z4-F1
#
_entry.id   AF-A0A9Q1F2Z4-F1
#
_cell.length_a   1.000
_cell.length_b   1.000
_cell.length_c   1.000
_cell.angle_alpha   90.00
_cell.angle_beta   90.00
_cell.angle_gamma   90.00
#
_symmetry.space_group_name_H-M   'P 1'
#
loop_
_entity.id
_entity.type
_entity.pdbx_description
1 polymer ?
#
loop_
_entity_poly.entity_id
_entity_poly.type
_entity_poly.pdbx_seq_one_letter_code
_entity_poly.pdbx_strand_id
1 'polypeptide(L)'
;MLDPQEKIFGEREGGFLWSLDDEEDRDTLLILNDQFQPFRDVLIHVSDQTWEDAVSEDKKFSGTLFRFSLRNEPSEISDNLYDSDKMAQLFSNFIADADMSLLFLRNVSSVSLFHISTDGSVNVKHKVSASSPTVNESFHPREMPSIEGFTHFKNVSSYCPSKGKREVQWLVTTCCMKEGQVPELDSLVEKLSFRPQVDLAFPLDQEKSLIDGRLSCFLPLPNNETNSTALPVHVNAGFGLTDNRRQIKWQEEDQRFDEAAVWNELLIKEVLPRAYHMIILDAIHFSQSSDYPSSSVYRLWPDVEQMKHKERWHGVATEMLQQFLLLNKSVFSLAGDADKWVTLSEAVFLSDDDMEPQMKNVVSGVLIALGEKLVSVPSHVSRAIKTYVKNPKTLRRATPAFVRNVLCKSGTVNLSREDKLFILEYVLSDGKYHELWGLQLLPLSNGTFNTFTNEDHNWAFIDNEQFPRELLPGWKDVFLPRDLQSITLLHLRQLAVTSTYNKIIIMDSTKVAELAIGSLPEDWQRTQGHVTWQVGNGQHPLMQWLKDFWKFLNTNFGELSSFVGMPLIPLTPLLDSTSSVTLAKLQQKTTLVFQKSKRNSLSDQIAKLVGKVGGTIIERDTFPDHMDLKTYVLTPSPRKILQLLLNLEKHQVIHGIESASAMEKEELKSYLSSLDSLTLAEKGLLSELPLFHSMASLKFSPGQYISVKSKQAVVLNSVPSIPENLLMTDIVAQCANEADRRLLTLLKIDLLNAAQAATLLVDGIKKSLYKRQEADQIMTWILQHGSILFSQDETLYRKCKDLSFIEIETREHKKASCFFDPNNNTFKALFEQDFFPPLAFTSTLQMLDSLRHLGMQTDENNITANDALHVAKHIEVLQVHSLKKASIKADALIKLLNDTHVLSKFSAQQLSELLRAQWVPCKFPDDVNG
;
A
#
# COMPACT_ATOMS: atom_id res chain seq x y z
N MET A 1 69.88 -23.80 71.81
CA MET A 1 69.13 -25.03 71.49
C MET A 1 68.08 -25.25 72.56
N LEU A 2 66.89 -25.74 72.19
CA LEU A 2 65.82 -26.00 73.14
C LEU A 2 65.64 -27.52 73.30
N ASP A 3 65.55 -27.98 74.54
CA ASP A 3 65.30 -29.37 74.90
C ASP A 3 64.19 -29.46 75.97
N PRO A 4 62.92 -29.28 75.58
CA PRO A 4 61.78 -29.36 76.50
C PRO A 4 61.58 -30.72 77.19
N GLN A 5 62.31 -31.77 76.78
CA GLN A 5 62.27 -33.07 77.47
C GLN A 5 63.37 -33.22 78.52
N GLU A 6 64.32 -32.27 78.61
CA GLU A 6 65.41 -32.25 79.59
C GLU A 6 66.24 -33.56 79.57
N LYS A 7 66.49 -34.12 78.38
CA LYS A 7 67.20 -35.40 78.18
C LYS A 7 68.63 -35.23 77.65
N ILE A 8 68.92 -34.12 76.98
CA ILE A 8 70.18 -33.89 76.26
C ILE A 8 71.19 -33.17 77.15
N PHE A 9 70.77 -32.14 77.89
CA PHE A 9 71.67 -31.28 78.67
C PHE A 9 71.67 -31.60 80.18
N GLY A 10 70.63 -32.29 80.67
CA GLY A 10 70.50 -32.72 82.06
C GLY A 10 69.12 -32.41 82.64
N GLU A 11 68.80 -32.99 83.81
CA GLU A 11 67.54 -32.71 84.50
C GLU A 11 67.44 -31.23 84.89
N ARG A 12 66.28 -30.60 84.65
CA ARG A 12 65.99 -29.17 84.84
C ARG A 12 66.68 -28.21 83.86
N GLU A 13 67.30 -28.72 82.81
CA GLU A 13 67.83 -27.91 81.72
C GLU A 13 66.96 -28.03 80.47
N GLY A 14 66.00 -27.10 80.32
CA GLY A 14 65.10 -27.05 79.17
C GLY A 14 65.76 -26.65 77.83
N GLY A 15 67.09 -26.56 77.80
CA GLY A 15 67.90 -26.15 76.65
C GLY A 15 69.24 -25.54 77.07
N PHE A 16 70.09 -25.27 76.08
CA PHE A 16 71.42 -24.68 76.26
C PHE A 16 71.61 -23.50 75.31
N LEU A 17 72.22 -22.40 75.78
CA LEU A 17 72.53 -21.21 75.00
C LEU A 17 74.04 -21.03 74.98
N TRP A 18 74.64 -21.00 73.79
CA TRP A 18 76.02 -20.53 73.60
C TRP A 18 75.97 -19.04 73.23
N SER A 19 76.64 -18.21 74.02
CA SER A 19 76.71 -16.76 73.80
C SER A 19 77.93 -16.40 72.97
N LEU A 20 77.75 -15.60 71.92
CA LEU A 20 78.88 -15.04 71.16
C LEU A 20 79.67 -13.98 71.95
N ASP A 21 79.13 -13.51 73.07
CA ASP A 21 79.80 -12.55 73.95
C ASP A 21 80.77 -13.23 74.93
N ASP A 22 80.69 -14.56 75.07
CA ASP A 22 81.57 -15.37 75.94
C ASP A 22 82.68 -16.05 75.12
N GLU A 23 83.93 -15.95 75.57
CA GLU A 23 85.09 -16.46 74.84
C GLU A 23 85.16 -18.01 74.83
N GLU A 24 84.79 -18.66 75.94
CA GLU A 24 84.79 -20.12 76.05
C GLU A 24 83.69 -20.73 75.16
N ASP A 25 82.52 -20.07 75.07
CA ASP A 25 81.44 -20.47 74.16
C ASP A 25 81.84 -20.31 72.69
N ARG A 26 82.56 -19.24 72.33
CA ARG A 26 83.10 -19.05 70.96
C ARG A 26 84.09 -20.14 70.59
N ASP A 27 85.01 -20.48 71.47
CA ASP A 27 85.95 -21.59 71.25
C ASP A 27 85.19 -22.92 71.12
N THR A 28 84.17 -23.13 71.95
CA THR A 28 83.29 -24.31 71.89
C THR A 28 82.56 -24.42 70.54
N LEU A 29 82.06 -23.30 70.00
CA LEU A 29 81.42 -23.24 68.67
C LEU A 29 82.37 -23.58 67.52
N LEU A 30 83.68 -23.37 67.70
CA LEU A 30 84.72 -23.73 66.73
C LEU A 30 85.18 -25.19 66.90
N ILE A 31 85.31 -25.66 68.14
CA ILE A 31 85.78 -27.02 68.47
C ILE A 31 84.73 -28.09 68.14
N LEU A 32 83.46 -27.86 68.47
CA LEU A 32 82.37 -28.82 68.26
C LEU A 32 81.89 -28.84 66.79
N ASN A 33 82.79 -29.26 65.90
CA ASN A 33 82.58 -29.23 64.45
C ASN A 33 81.28 -29.91 64.01
N ASP A 34 81.02 -31.16 64.42
CA ASP A 34 79.83 -31.90 63.99
C ASP A 34 78.52 -31.26 64.46
N GLN A 35 78.52 -30.72 65.68
CA GLN A 35 77.32 -30.14 66.30
C GLN A 35 76.86 -28.86 65.57
N PHE A 36 77.82 -28.06 65.09
CA PHE A 36 77.55 -26.78 64.43
C PHE A 36 77.72 -26.80 62.90
N GLN A 37 78.27 -27.88 62.32
CA GLN A 37 78.34 -28.09 60.87
C GLN A 37 77.02 -27.75 60.16
N PRO A 38 75.84 -28.17 60.65
CA PRO A 38 74.56 -27.76 60.07
C PRO A 38 74.31 -26.26 59.87
N PHE A 39 74.84 -25.42 60.76
CA PHE A 39 74.72 -23.97 60.65
C PHE A 39 75.76 -23.43 59.66
N ARG A 40 76.97 -24.02 59.63
CA ARG A 40 78.03 -23.71 58.66
C ARG A 40 77.57 -23.93 57.23
N ASP A 41 77.00 -25.11 56.96
CA ASP A 41 76.57 -25.52 55.63
C ASP A 41 75.47 -24.61 55.06
N VAL A 42 74.57 -24.12 55.92
CA VAL A 42 73.49 -23.21 55.52
C VAL A 42 73.98 -21.75 55.41
N LEU A 43 74.91 -21.33 56.27
CA LEU A 43 75.41 -19.95 56.32
C LEU A 43 75.97 -19.50 54.96
N ILE A 44 76.72 -20.37 54.29
CA ILE A 44 77.31 -20.13 52.95
C ILE A 44 76.24 -19.80 51.89
N HIS A 45 75.00 -20.23 52.10
CA HIS A 45 73.89 -20.02 51.16
C HIS A 45 73.00 -18.82 51.51
N VAL A 46 73.08 -18.30 52.74
CA VAL A 46 72.21 -17.21 53.23
C VAL A 46 72.98 -15.95 53.62
N SER A 47 74.32 -16.00 53.65
CA SER A 47 75.24 -14.92 54.00
C SER A 47 76.53 -15.04 53.22
N ASP A 48 77.22 -13.92 53.01
CA ASP A 48 78.58 -13.87 52.45
C ASP A 48 79.67 -14.08 53.53
N GLN A 49 79.28 -14.38 54.77
CA GLN A 49 80.18 -14.62 55.91
C GLN A 49 80.62 -16.09 56.00
N THR A 50 81.87 -16.33 56.39
CA THR A 50 82.31 -17.67 56.81
C THR A 50 81.81 -18.00 58.23
N TRP A 51 81.93 -19.25 58.66
CA TRP A 51 81.55 -19.62 60.03
C TRP A 51 82.38 -18.88 61.08
N GLU A 52 83.68 -18.74 60.83
CA GLU A 52 84.60 -18.02 61.70
C GLU A 52 84.21 -16.54 61.81
N ASP A 53 83.79 -15.93 60.69
CA ASP A 53 83.26 -14.57 60.68
C ASP A 53 81.98 -14.46 61.51
N ALA A 54 81.05 -15.42 61.40
CA ALA A 54 79.78 -15.41 62.14
C ALA A 54 79.95 -15.61 63.65
N VAL A 55 80.99 -16.36 64.08
CA VAL A 55 81.32 -16.61 65.50
C VAL A 55 82.20 -15.51 66.10
N SER A 56 82.90 -14.72 65.26
CA SER A 56 83.73 -13.61 65.73
C SER A 56 82.92 -12.48 66.38
N GLU A 57 83.53 -11.80 67.35
CA GLU A 57 82.92 -10.70 68.08
C GLU A 57 82.66 -9.47 67.19
N ASP A 58 83.51 -9.23 66.20
CA ASP A 58 83.49 -8.03 65.36
C ASP A 58 82.46 -8.08 64.21
N LYS A 59 82.22 -9.26 63.62
CA LYS A 59 81.39 -9.38 62.42
C LYS A 59 79.96 -9.82 62.74
N LYS A 60 79.77 -10.86 63.57
CA LYS A 60 78.49 -11.50 63.97
C LYS A 60 77.50 -11.79 62.82
N PHE A 61 76.65 -12.82 62.96
CA PHE A 61 75.61 -13.06 61.96
C PHE A 61 74.48 -12.02 62.06
N SER A 62 74.34 -11.18 61.03
CA SER A 62 73.30 -10.13 60.98
C SER A 62 71.98 -10.68 60.45
N GLY A 63 71.36 -11.58 61.21
CA GLY A 63 70.11 -12.21 60.84
C GLY A 63 69.58 -13.18 61.90
N THR A 64 68.57 -13.96 61.53
CA THR A 64 68.03 -15.01 62.40
C THR A 64 67.89 -16.29 61.61
N LEU A 65 68.52 -17.36 62.10
CA LEU A 65 68.48 -18.69 61.49
C LEU A 65 67.90 -19.69 62.48
N PHE A 66 66.86 -20.40 62.04
CA PHE A 66 66.28 -21.50 62.79
C PHE A 66 66.62 -22.83 62.10
N ARG A 67 67.11 -23.79 62.88
CA ARG A 67 67.25 -25.18 62.45
C ARG A 67 66.26 -26.03 63.23
N PHE A 68 65.32 -26.64 62.51
CA PHE A 68 64.41 -27.64 63.06
C PHE A 68 64.85 -29.02 62.56
N SER A 69 65.52 -29.79 63.43
CA SER A 69 65.85 -31.18 63.14
C SER A 69 64.56 -32.00 63.03
N LEU A 70 64.35 -32.67 61.90
CA LEU A 70 63.15 -33.47 61.68
C LEU A 70 63.12 -34.66 62.64
N ARG A 71 61.95 -34.92 63.23
CA ARG A 71 61.75 -36.03 64.15
C ARG A 71 61.81 -37.36 63.40
N ASN A 72 62.77 -38.21 63.77
CA ASN A 72 62.95 -39.56 63.26
C ASN A 72 62.35 -40.64 64.18
N GLU A 73 62.16 -40.36 65.46
CA GLU A 73 61.56 -41.27 66.46
C GLU A 73 60.49 -40.55 67.31
N PRO A 74 59.42 -41.26 67.74
CA PRO A 74 58.38 -40.67 68.59
C PRO A 74 58.97 -40.13 69.90
N SER A 75 58.47 -38.98 70.37
CA SER A 75 58.84 -38.43 71.66
C SER A 75 57.62 -38.18 72.54
N GLU A 76 57.84 -37.89 73.82
CA GLU A 76 56.76 -37.55 74.76
C GLU A 76 55.98 -36.28 74.34
N ILE A 77 56.56 -35.46 73.46
CA ILE A 77 55.93 -34.25 72.93
C ILE A 77 55.01 -34.56 71.75
N SER A 78 55.42 -35.45 70.85
CA SER A 78 54.64 -35.82 69.67
C SER A 78 55.19 -37.08 69.02
N ASP A 79 54.25 -37.92 68.56
CA ASP A 79 54.47 -39.13 67.77
C ASP A 79 54.58 -38.86 66.25
N ASN A 80 54.37 -37.62 65.79
CA ASN A 80 54.40 -37.28 64.38
C ASN A 80 55.84 -37.20 63.84
N LEU A 81 56.23 -38.19 63.05
CA LEU A 81 57.52 -38.27 62.35
C LEU A 81 57.49 -37.46 61.05
N TYR A 82 58.60 -36.83 60.68
CA TYR A 82 58.74 -36.08 59.43
C TYR A 82 59.80 -36.72 58.54
N ASP A 83 59.39 -37.13 57.34
CA ASP A 83 60.26 -37.61 56.27
C ASP A 83 60.29 -36.61 55.10
N SER A 84 61.09 -36.93 54.07
CA SER A 84 61.21 -36.11 52.86
C SER A 84 59.86 -35.88 52.17
N ASP A 85 59.00 -36.90 52.13
CA ASP A 85 57.70 -36.82 51.45
C ASP A 85 56.72 -35.91 52.21
N LYS A 86 56.65 -36.00 53.55
CA LYS A 86 55.85 -35.09 54.39
C LYS A 86 56.35 -33.65 54.28
N MET A 87 57.67 -33.43 54.21
CA MET A 87 58.22 -32.09 53.99
C MET A 87 57.90 -31.56 52.59
N ALA A 88 57.98 -32.40 51.56
CA ALA A 88 57.56 -32.03 50.21
C ALA A 88 56.08 -31.67 50.14
N GLN A 89 55.21 -32.37 50.88
CA GLN A 89 53.79 -32.02 51.02
C GLN A 89 53.59 -30.68 51.73
N LEU A 90 54.29 -30.44 52.85
CA LEU A 90 54.23 -29.18 53.59
C LEU A 90 54.65 -27.99 52.73
N PHE A 91 55.72 -28.15 51.94
CA PHE A 91 56.15 -27.16 50.98
C PHE A 91 55.17 -26.98 49.83
N SER A 92 54.57 -28.06 49.32
CA SER A 92 53.55 -27.98 48.27
C SER A 92 52.32 -27.19 48.75
N ASN A 93 51.91 -27.37 50.00
CA ASN A 93 50.82 -26.60 50.63
C ASN A 93 51.18 -25.11 50.75
N PHE A 94 52.41 -24.78 51.16
CA PHE A 94 52.87 -23.38 51.17
C PHE A 94 52.91 -22.78 49.76
N ILE A 95 53.44 -23.51 48.78
CA ILE A 95 53.53 -23.05 47.38
C ILE A 95 52.14 -22.77 46.80
N ALA A 96 51.11 -23.54 47.18
CA ALA A 96 49.74 -23.31 46.74
C ALA A 96 49.18 -21.95 47.20
N ASP A 97 49.66 -21.43 48.34
CA ASP A 97 49.19 -20.19 48.98
C ASP A 97 50.21 -19.04 48.90
N ALA A 98 51.35 -19.26 48.24
CA ALA A 98 52.47 -18.33 48.21
C ALA A 98 52.08 -16.97 47.62
N ASP A 99 51.29 -16.95 46.55
CA ASP A 99 50.81 -15.72 45.88
C ASP A 99 49.99 -14.84 46.83
N MET A 100 49.25 -15.44 47.78
CA MET A 100 48.47 -14.69 48.78
C MET A 100 49.28 -14.31 50.02
N SER A 101 50.37 -15.04 50.31
CA SER A 101 51.10 -14.97 51.58
C SER A 101 51.71 -13.59 51.83
N LEU A 102 51.98 -12.82 50.78
CA LEU A 102 52.56 -11.48 50.88
C LEU A 102 51.53 -10.34 50.73
N LEU A 103 50.25 -10.64 50.43
CA LEU A 103 49.25 -9.61 50.12
C LEU A 103 49.06 -8.62 51.26
N PHE A 104 48.93 -9.12 52.49
CA PHE A 104 48.60 -8.30 53.66
C PHE A 104 49.78 -8.05 54.60
N LEU A 105 50.97 -8.54 54.25
CA LEU A 105 52.20 -8.28 55.00
C LEU A 105 52.75 -6.89 54.66
N ARG A 106 53.25 -6.19 55.70
CA ARG A 106 53.81 -4.84 55.60
C ARG A 106 55.31 -4.81 55.37
N ASN A 107 56.06 -5.65 56.11
CA ASN A 107 57.53 -5.61 56.12
C ASN A 107 58.19 -6.75 55.33
N VAL A 108 57.55 -7.92 55.28
CA VAL A 108 58.07 -9.07 54.52
C VAL A 108 57.70 -8.88 53.06
N SER A 109 58.70 -8.59 52.22
CA SER A 109 58.54 -8.35 50.78
C SER A 109 58.92 -9.53 49.91
N SER A 110 59.60 -10.55 50.45
CA SER A 110 59.93 -11.76 49.69
C SER A 110 60.05 -12.99 50.58
N VAL A 111 59.63 -14.13 50.05
CA VAL A 111 59.82 -15.46 50.65
C VAL A 111 60.36 -16.39 49.58
N SER A 112 61.44 -17.10 49.92
CA SER A 112 62.10 -18.04 49.01
C SER A 112 62.22 -19.40 49.68
N LEU A 113 61.93 -20.45 48.92
CA LEU A 113 62.02 -21.84 49.35
C LEU A 113 63.10 -22.55 48.54
N PHE A 114 64.07 -23.11 49.25
CA PHE A 114 65.20 -23.84 48.70
C PHE A 114 65.21 -25.29 49.18
N HIS A 115 65.73 -26.20 48.37
CA HIS A 115 66.02 -27.58 48.74
C HIS A 115 67.51 -27.85 48.52
N ILE A 116 68.22 -28.16 49.61
CA ILE A 116 69.63 -28.51 49.60
C ILE A 116 69.71 -30.04 49.58
N SER A 117 70.22 -30.61 48.49
CA SER A 117 70.37 -32.05 48.32
C SER A 117 71.54 -32.61 49.14
N THR A 118 71.63 -33.93 49.29
CA THR A 118 72.71 -34.59 50.04
C THR A 118 74.11 -34.38 49.45
N ASP A 119 74.20 -33.97 48.18
CA ASP A 119 75.44 -33.61 47.49
C ASP A 119 75.81 -32.12 47.66
N GLY A 120 75.04 -31.35 48.44
CA GLY A 120 75.21 -29.91 48.64
C GLY A 120 74.60 -29.04 47.53
N SER A 121 73.94 -29.62 46.52
CA SER A 121 73.31 -28.83 45.45
C SER A 121 72.06 -28.08 45.96
N VAL A 122 72.02 -26.76 45.73
CA VAL A 122 70.88 -25.90 46.12
C VAL A 122 69.91 -25.74 44.96
N ASN A 123 68.68 -26.20 45.16
CA ASN A 123 67.61 -26.13 44.18
C ASN A 123 66.51 -25.17 44.66
N VAL A 124 66.25 -24.11 43.89
CA VAL A 124 65.12 -23.21 44.16
C VAL A 124 63.81 -23.97 43.88
N LYS A 125 62.95 -24.11 44.89
CA LYS A 125 61.61 -24.70 44.71
C LYS A 125 60.58 -23.65 44.36
N HIS A 126 60.65 -22.50 45.03
CA HIS A 126 59.72 -21.40 44.81
C HIS A 126 60.30 -20.07 45.30
N LYS A 127 59.94 -18.96 44.67
CA LYS A 127 60.25 -17.62 45.15
C LYS A 127 59.05 -16.72 44.90
N VAL A 128 58.55 -16.07 45.93
CA VAL A 128 57.49 -15.07 45.83
C VAL A 128 57.99 -13.75 46.38
N SER A 129 57.70 -12.66 45.68
CA SER A 129 58.03 -11.30 46.10
C SER A 129 56.88 -10.37 45.83
N ALA A 130 56.63 -9.44 46.75
CA ALA A 130 55.65 -8.39 46.60
C ALA A 130 56.34 -7.03 46.58
N SER A 131 55.95 -6.21 45.61
CA SER A 131 56.31 -4.79 45.57
C SER A 131 55.03 -3.94 45.60
N SER A 132 55.11 -2.81 46.28
CA SER A 132 54.11 -1.75 46.13
C SER A 132 54.72 -0.70 45.19
N PRO A 133 53.98 -0.15 44.22
CA PRO A 133 54.46 0.98 43.46
C PRO A 133 54.72 2.18 44.39
N THR A 134 55.60 3.08 43.95
CA THR A 134 55.94 4.30 44.68
C THR A 134 54.69 5.13 45.00
N VAL A 135 54.71 5.83 46.15
CA VAL A 135 53.60 6.53 46.82
C VAL A 135 52.67 7.37 45.91
N ASN A 136 53.13 7.79 44.73
CA ASN A 136 52.37 8.57 43.75
C ASN A 136 51.28 7.80 42.99
N GLU A 137 51.22 6.46 43.06
CA GLU A 137 50.13 5.64 42.46
C GLU A 137 49.08 5.16 43.47
N SER A 138 49.12 5.67 44.71
CA SER A 138 48.09 5.40 45.72
C SER A 138 46.85 6.25 45.46
N PHE A 139 45.67 5.66 45.61
CA PHE A 139 44.43 6.44 45.61
C PHE A 139 44.47 7.38 46.82
N HIS A 140 44.17 8.67 46.62
CA HIS A 140 44.07 9.60 47.74
C HIS A 140 43.17 9.01 48.83
N PRO A 141 43.56 9.10 50.12
CA PRO A 141 42.76 8.55 51.21
C PRO A 141 41.31 9.00 51.09
N ARG A 142 40.39 8.05 50.90
CA ARG A 142 38.98 8.36 50.77
C ARG A 142 38.43 8.46 52.18
N GLU A 143 38.44 9.68 52.73
CA GLU A 143 37.82 9.94 54.02
C GLU A 143 36.29 9.82 53.90
N MET A 144 35.75 8.70 54.39
CA MET A 144 34.32 8.58 54.67
C MET A 144 34.08 8.99 56.14
N PRO A 145 32.86 9.42 56.50
CA PRO A 145 32.59 9.93 57.85
C PRO A 145 32.94 8.94 58.97
N SER A 146 32.72 7.64 58.73
CA SER A 146 32.86 6.58 59.72
C SER A 146 34.16 5.77 59.64
N ILE A 147 34.92 5.85 58.54
CA ILE A 147 36.10 5.00 58.31
C ILE A 147 37.29 5.82 57.81
N GLU A 148 38.47 5.33 58.07
CA GLU A 148 39.72 5.77 57.45
C GLU A 148 40.29 4.63 56.60
N GLY A 149 40.79 4.94 55.42
CA GLY A 149 41.29 3.89 54.55
C GLY A 149 41.88 4.40 53.25
N PHE A 150 42.59 3.51 52.59
CA PHE A 150 43.24 3.78 51.31
C PHE A 150 43.29 2.50 50.47
N THR A 151 43.31 2.72 49.16
CA THR A 151 43.49 1.66 48.18
C THR A 151 44.82 1.87 47.47
N HIS A 152 45.56 0.81 47.19
CA HIS A 152 46.83 0.85 46.46
C HIS A 152 47.01 -0.41 45.63
N PHE A 153 47.91 -0.34 44.65
CA PHE A 153 48.32 -1.52 43.88
C PHE A 153 49.41 -2.29 44.61
N LYS A 154 49.41 -3.61 44.46
CA LYS A 154 50.46 -4.49 44.94
C LYS A 154 50.76 -5.54 43.88
N ASN A 155 52.01 -5.58 43.41
CA ASN A 155 52.44 -6.53 42.41
C ASN A 155 53.07 -7.72 43.12
N VAL A 156 52.50 -8.91 42.90
CA VAL A 156 53.05 -10.17 43.41
C VAL A 156 53.67 -10.93 42.25
N SER A 157 54.98 -11.15 42.34
CA SER A 157 55.76 -11.95 41.40
C SER A 157 56.10 -13.29 42.04
N SER A 158 55.70 -14.37 41.37
CA SER A 158 55.83 -15.75 41.81
C SER A 158 56.65 -16.52 40.78
N TYR A 159 57.71 -17.19 41.21
CA TYR A 159 58.59 -17.98 40.36
C TYR A 159 58.66 -19.41 40.85
N CYS A 160 58.35 -20.35 39.95
CA CYS A 160 58.53 -21.77 40.18
C CYS A 160 59.23 -22.39 38.96
N PRO A 161 60.25 -23.24 39.13
CA PRO A 161 60.94 -23.86 37.99
C PRO A 161 60.01 -24.63 37.03
N SER A 162 58.94 -25.23 37.56
CA SER A 162 57.97 -26.00 36.77
C SER A 162 56.96 -25.14 36.00
N LYS A 163 56.66 -23.92 36.48
CA LYS A 163 55.58 -23.06 35.95
C LYS A 163 56.08 -21.72 35.39
N GLY A 164 57.37 -21.43 35.50
CA GLY A 164 57.96 -20.15 35.12
C GLY A 164 57.66 -19.01 36.12
N LYS A 165 57.87 -17.77 35.66
CA LYS A 165 57.52 -16.55 36.39
C LYS A 165 56.07 -16.16 36.07
N ARG A 166 55.29 -15.87 37.10
CA ARG A 166 53.95 -15.30 37.05
C ARG A 166 53.94 -13.98 37.81
N GLU A 167 53.30 -12.99 37.24
CA GLU A 167 53.13 -11.68 37.87
C GLU A 167 51.64 -11.36 37.90
N VAL A 168 51.15 -10.91 39.06
CA VAL A 168 49.75 -10.55 39.25
C VAL A 168 49.70 -9.22 39.98
N GLN A 169 49.02 -8.25 39.39
CA GLN A 169 48.70 -7.00 40.05
C GLN A 169 47.42 -7.13 40.86
N TRP A 170 47.46 -6.67 42.11
CA TRP A 170 46.36 -6.69 43.06
C TRP A 170 45.97 -5.27 43.45
N LEU A 171 44.67 -5.02 43.53
CA LEU A 171 44.08 -3.89 44.20
C LEU A 171 43.89 -4.25 45.67
N VAL A 172 44.61 -3.58 46.56
CA VAL A 172 44.59 -3.82 48.01
C VAL A 172 44.00 -2.62 48.71
N THR A 173 42.88 -2.84 49.40
CA THR A 173 42.14 -1.81 50.13
C THR A 173 42.25 -2.07 51.61
N THR A 174 42.77 -1.10 52.37
CA THR A 174 42.84 -1.13 53.83
C THR A 174 41.76 -0.22 54.39
N CYS A 175 40.91 -0.72 55.27
CA CYS A 175 39.82 0.04 55.88
C CYS A 175 39.82 -0.15 57.40
N CYS A 176 39.87 0.94 58.15
CA CYS A 176 39.81 0.95 59.60
C CYS A 176 38.60 1.78 60.07
N MET A 177 37.85 1.26 61.05
CA MET A 177 36.76 2.00 61.68
C MET A 177 37.32 3.12 62.56
N LYS A 178 36.75 4.33 62.46
CA LYS A 178 37.09 5.43 63.36
C LYS A 178 36.44 5.20 64.73
N GLU A 179 37.12 5.66 65.78
CA GLU A 179 36.62 5.59 67.16
C GLU A 179 35.28 6.34 67.30
N GLY A 180 34.37 5.78 68.12
CA GLY A 180 33.07 6.38 68.45
C GLY A 180 31.94 6.06 67.47
N GLN A 181 32.21 5.28 66.42
CA GLN A 181 31.17 4.86 65.45
C GLN A 181 30.39 3.64 65.93
N VAL A 182 31.06 2.68 66.58
CA VAL A 182 30.47 1.43 67.07
C VAL A 182 30.98 1.19 68.50
N PRO A 183 30.24 1.62 69.54
CA PRO A 183 30.73 1.61 70.92
C PRO A 183 31.20 0.24 71.43
N GLU A 184 30.53 -0.83 71.00
CA GLU A 184 30.91 -2.20 71.36
C GLU A 184 32.25 -2.60 70.75
N LEU A 185 32.51 -2.19 69.50
CA LEU A 185 33.78 -2.45 68.81
C LEU A 185 34.92 -1.66 69.47
N ASP A 186 34.69 -0.40 69.84
CA ASP A 186 35.66 0.44 70.55
C ASP A 186 36.07 -0.19 71.89
N SER A 187 35.11 -0.75 72.64
CA SER A 187 35.40 -1.44 73.90
C SER A 187 36.28 -2.70 73.73
N LEU A 188 36.18 -3.38 72.58
CA LEU A 188 36.96 -4.57 72.26
C LEU A 188 38.36 -4.23 71.73
N VAL A 189 38.53 -3.08 71.08
CA VAL A 189 39.84 -2.56 70.65
C VAL A 189 40.79 -2.46 71.85
N GLU A 190 40.33 -1.87 72.95
CA GLU A 190 41.13 -1.73 74.17
C GLU A 190 41.48 -3.09 74.80
N LYS A 191 40.49 -3.99 74.90
CA LYS A 191 40.65 -5.30 75.55
C LYS A 191 41.55 -6.26 74.78
N LEU A 192 41.35 -6.34 73.46
CA LEU A 192 42.07 -7.27 72.58
C LEU A 192 43.38 -6.68 72.03
N SER A 193 43.60 -5.37 72.22
CA SER A 193 44.75 -4.65 71.64
C SER A 193 44.85 -4.80 70.11
N PHE A 194 43.71 -4.97 69.45
CA PHE A 194 43.60 -5.08 67.99
C PHE A 194 43.07 -3.78 67.39
N ARG A 195 43.40 -3.53 66.11
CA ARG A 195 42.83 -2.42 65.35
C ARG A 195 41.58 -2.91 64.61
N PRO A 196 40.48 -2.11 64.55
CA PRO A 196 39.24 -2.48 63.88
C PRO A 196 39.39 -2.33 62.36
N GLN A 197 40.33 -3.08 61.79
CA GLN A 197 40.82 -2.98 60.42
C GLN A 197 40.47 -4.24 59.63
N VAL A 198 39.94 -4.03 58.43
CA VAL A 198 39.71 -5.06 57.41
C VAL A 198 40.43 -4.66 56.14
N ASP A 199 41.19 -5.59 55.58
CA ASP A 199 41.88 -5.43 54.30
C ASP A 199 41.26 -6.35 53.26
N LEU A 200 41.13 -5.86 52.04
CA LEU A 200 40.62 -6.58 50.89
C LEU A 200 41.68 -6.65 49.80
N ALA A 201 41.78 -7.77 49.10
CA ALA A 201 42.64 -7.90 47.94
C ALA A 201 41.89 -8.49 46.74
N PHE A 202 41.97 -7.80 45.60
CA PHE A 202 41.37 -8.18 44.33
C PHE A 202 42.40 -8.19 43.20
N PRO A 203 42.59 -9.27 42.44
CA PRO A 203 43.54 -9.34 41.34
C PRO A 203 42.94 -8.77 40.06
N LEU A 204 43.72 -7.97 39.33
CA LEU A 204 43.26 -7.27 38.12
C LEU A 204 43.45 -8.10 36.85
N ASP A 205 44.44 -8.99 36.80
CA ASP A 205 44.91 -9.64 35.55
C ASP A 205 44.27 -11.00 35.20
N GLN A 206 43.37 -11.54 36.03
CA GLN A 206 42.87 -12.91 35.85
C GLN A 206 41.64 -12.98 34.94
N GLU A 207 41.76 -13.02 33.61
CA GLU A 207 40.60 -13.02 32.70
C GLU A 207 39.65 -14.25 32.81
N LYS A 208 40.04 -15.35 33.47
CA LYS A 208 39.40 -16.67 33.25
C LYS A 208 38.67 -17.33 34.43
N SER A 209 38.63 -16.74 35.63
CA SER A 209 37.82 -17.29 36.73
C SER A 209 37.43 -16.22 37.76
N LEU A 210 36.20 -16.32 38.27
CA LEU A 210 35.80 -15.70 39.54
C LEU A 210 36.68 -16.30 40.64
N ILE A 211 37.24 -15.45 41.50
CA ILE A 211 38.08 -15.90 42.62
C ILE A 211 37.14 -16.38 43.71
N ASP A 212 37.47 -17.53 44.31
CA ASP A 212 36.88 -17.90 45.58
C ASP A 212 37.64 -17.19 46.70
N GLY A 213 37.02 -16.17 47.29
CA GLY A 213 37.61 -15.33 48.31
C GLY A 213 38.02 -16.14 49.53
N ARG A 214 39.22 -15.87 50.04
CA ARG A 214 39.82 -16.59 51.17
C ARG A 214 40.10 -15.67 52.33
N LEU A 215 40.02 -16.23 53.53
CA LEU A 215 40.31 -15.54 54.77
C LEU A 215 41.80 -15.62 55.14
N SER A 216 42.30 -14.49 55.62
CA SER A 216 43.64 -14.34 56.16
C SER A 216 43.60 -13.67 57.54
N CYS A 217 44.53 -14.07 58.40
CA CYS A 217 44.88 -13.32 59.62
C CYS A 217 46.38 -13.04 59.53
N PHE A 218 46.72 -11.95 58.83
CA PHE A 218 48.03 -11.59 58.29
C PHE A 218 48.55 -12.54 57.20
N LEU A 219 48.52 -13.84 57.46
CA LEU A 219 48.80 -14.93 56.53
C LEU A 219 47.51 -15.67 56.15
N PRO A 220 47.47 -16.33 54.98
CA PRO A 220 46.30 -17.09 54.55
C PRO A 220 45.99 -18.24 55.51
N LEU A 221 44.73 -18.33 55.93
CA LEU A 221 44.24 -19.48 56.70
C LEU A 221 44.13 -20.71 55.79
N PRO A 222 44.17 -21.95 56.32
CA PRO A 222 44.13 -23.17 55.52
C PRO A 222 42.99 -23.18 54.50
N ASN A 223 43.29 -23.64 53.28
CA ASN A 223 42.33 -23.72 52.19
C ASN A 223 41.28 -24.82 52.44
N ASN A 224 40.19 -24.46 53.10
CA ASN A 224 39.08 -25.36 53.39
C ASN A 224 37.76 -24.59 53.25
N GLU A 225 36.65 -25.33 53.24
CA GLU A 225 35.32 -24.70 53.07
C GLU A 225 35.00 -23.68 54.16
N THR A 226 35.49 -23.86 55.40
CA THR A 226 35.23 -22.93 56.51
C THR A 226 35.89 -21.55 56.32
N ASN A 227 37.02 -21.49 55.59
CA ASN A 227 37.78 -20.26 55.34
C ASN A 227 37.53 -19.67 53.94
N SER A 228 36.65 -20.32 53.14
CA SER A 228 36.16 -19.81 51.86
C SER A 228 34.92 -18.94 52.07
N THR A 229 34.96 -17.74 51.48
CA THR A 229 33.93 -16.70 51.62
C THR A 229 32.96 -16.65 50.44
N ALA A 230 33.32 -17.23 49.29
CA ALA A 230 32.64 -17.02 48.00
C ALA A 230 32.54 -15.55 47.54
N LEU A 231 33.19 -14.61 48.24
CA LEU A 231 33.33 -13.23 47.79
C LEU A 231 34.42 -13.16 46.71
N PRO A 232 34.31 -12.27 45.71
CA PRO A 232 35.34 -12.10 44.69
C PRO A 232 36.64 -11.44 45.19
N VAL A 233 36.88 -11.37 46.50
CA VAL A 233 38.09 -10.76 47.11
C VAL A 233 38.63 -11.64 48.23
N HIS A 234 39.94 -11.59 48.47
CA HIS A 234 40.50 -12.11 49.71
C HIS A 234 40.28 -11.10 50.84
N VAL A 235 39.97 -11.61 52.04
CA VAL A 235 39.63 -10.79 53.20
C VAL A 235 40.65 -11.06 54.31
N ASN A 236 41.25 -10.01 54.83
CA ASN A 236 42.18 -10.06 55.95
C ASN A 236 41.70 -9.18 57.09
N ALA A 237 41.83 -9.66 58.32
CA ALA A 237 41.67 -8.84 59.52
C ALA A 237 42.44 -9.47 60.68
N GLY A 238 42.57 -8.73 61.78
CA GLY A 238 43.05 -9.27 63.05
C GLY A 238 42.01 -10.20 63.69
N PHE A 239 41.68 -11.31 63.03
CA PHE A 239 40.65 -12.24 63.48
C PHE A 239 41.09 -13.02 64.72
N GLY A 240 40.16 -13.18 65.67
CA GLY A 240 40.28 -14.16 66.73
C GLY A 240 40.17 -15.58 66.15
N LEU A 241 41.15 -16.43 66.44
CA LEU A 241 41.22 -17.80 65.91
C LEU A 241 40.89 -18.84 66.99
N THR A 242 40.53 -20.05 66.55
CA THR A 242 40.43 -21.25 67.40
C THR A 242 41.79 -21.63 68.00
N ASP A 243 41.83 -22.48 69.03
CA ASP A 243 43.07 -22.86 69.73
C ASP A 243 44.13 -23.49 68.80
N ASN A 244 43.68 -24.27 67.81
CA ASN A 244 44.56 -24.84 66.77
C ASN A 244 44.99 -23.82 65.69
N ARG A 245 44.50 -22.57 65.78
CA ARG A 245 44.76 -21.42 64.89
C ARG A 245 44.50 -21.68 63.42
N ARG A 246 43.58 -22.58 63.09
CA ARG A 246 43.23 -22.95 61.70
C ARG A 246 41.92 -22.36 61.20
N GLN A 247 41.07 -21.88 62.11
CA GLN A 247 39.73 -21.38 61.79
C GLN A 247 39.44 -20.10 62.57
N ILE A 248 38.57 -19.27 62.02
CA ILE A 248 38.05 -18.08 62.70
C ILE A 248 37.04 -18.52 63.76
N LYS A 249 37.11 -17.89 64.94
CA LYS A 249 36.16 -18.09 66.02
C LYS A 249 34.88 -17.31 65.75
N TRP A 250 33.72 -17.97 65.80
CA TRP A 250 32.43 -17.33 65.53
C TRP A 250 31.51 -17.41 66.74
N GLN A 251 30.53 -16.51 66.84
CA GLN A 251 29.53 -16.61 67.89
C GLN A 251 28.60 -17.81 67.64
N GLU A 252 28.58 -18.72 68.60
CA GLU A 252 27.65 -19.85 68.69
C GLU A 252 26.83 -19.75 70.00
N GLU A 253 25.84 -20.61 70.21
CA GLU A 253 24.89 -20.47 71.33
C GLU A 253 25.56 -20.44 72.72
N ASP A 254 26.66 -21.18 72.88
CA ASP A 254 27.47 -21.30 74.09
C ASP A 254 28.60 -20.24 74.18
N GLN A 255 28.91 -19.54 73.09
CA GLN A 255 30.05 -18.61 72.98
C GLN A 255 29.64 -17.14 72.82
N ARG A 256 28.40 -16.79 73.17
CA ARG A 256 27.85 -15.42 72.99
C ARG A 256 28.62 -14.30 73.69
N PHE A 257 29.37 -14.63 74.75
CA PHE A 257 30.17 -13.66 75.52
C PHE A 257 31.67 -13.74 75.20
N ASP A 258 32.07 -14.57 74.24
CA ASP A 258 33.47 -14.66 73.85
C ASP A 258 33.89 -13.41 73.10
N GLU A 259 34.78 -12.61 73.71
CA GLU A 259 35.19 -11.31 73.19
C GLU A 259 35.81 -11.40 71.78
N ALA A 260 36.55 -12.48 71.50
CA ALA A 260 37.17 -12.70 70.19
C ALA A 260 36.13 -13.10 69.11
N ALA A 261 35.10 -13.87 69.50
CA ALA A 261 33.98 -14.18 68.61
C ALA A 261 33.11 -12.93 68.32
N VAL A 262 32.85 -12.10 69.34
CA VAL A 262 32.11 -10.83 69.19
C VAL A 262 32.85 -9.86 68.29
N TRP A 263 34.16 -9.72 68.50
CA TRP A 263 35.06 -8.95 67.65
C TRP A 263 34.95 -9.34 66.17
N ASN A 264 35.04 -10.63 65.86
CA ASN A 264 34.95 -11.13 64.49
C ASN A 264 33.59 -10.81 63.84
N GLU A 265 32.49 -11.00 64.57
CA GLU A 265 31.13 -10.69 64.06
C GLU A 265 30.97 -9.18 63.77
N LEU A 266 31.48 -8.30 64.64
CA LEU A 266 31.42 -6.85 64.44
C LEU A 266 32.31 -6.40 63.28
N LEU A 267 33.51 -6.96 63.10
CA LEU A 267 34.37 -6.64 61.95
C LEU A 267 33.67 -6.93 60.62
N ILE A 268 33.01 -8.08 60.53
CA ILE A 268 32.33 -8.53 59.31
C ILE A 268 31.03 -7.76 59.04
N LYS A 269 30.28 -7.39 60.08
CA LYS A 269 29.02 -6.63 59.93
C LYS A 269 29.24 -5.13 59.74
N GLU A 270 30.20 -4.54 60.45
CA GLU A 270 30.39 -3.10 60.46
C GLU A 270 31.51 -2.65 59.53
N VAL A 271 32.68 -3.29 59.56
CA VAL A 271 33.85 -2.77 58.84
C VAL A 271 33.90 -3.28 57.39
N LEU A 272 33.66 -4.57 57.18
CA LEU A 272 33.78 -5.21 55.86
C LEU A 272 32.87 -4.60 54.78
N PRO A 273 31.56 -4.30 55.00
CA PRO A 273 30.73 -3.70 53.95
C PRO A 273 31.25 -2.34 53.49
N ARG A 274 31.78 -1.54 54.43
CA ARG A 274 32.36 -0.21 54.18
C ARG A 274 33.69 -0.32 53.43
N ALA A 275 34.52 -1.31 53.77
CA ALA A 275 35.75 -1.64 53.02
C ALA A 275 35.42 -2.04 51.57
N TYR A 276 34.35 -2.83 51.39
CA TYR A 276 33.86 -3.26 50.09
C TYR A 276 33.33 -2.09 49.25
N HIS A 277 32.70 -1.11 49.89
CA HIS A 277 32.28 0.11 49.20
C HIS A 277 33.47 0.87 48.65
N MET A 278 34.53 1.00 49.45
CA MET A 278 35.75 1.72 49.07
C MET A 278 36.45 1.05 47.88
N ILE A 279 36.69 -0.27 47.93
CA ILE A 279 37.38 -0.97 46.83
C ILE A 279 36.62 -0.87 45.50
N ILE A 280 35.28 -0.94 45.51
CA ILE A 280 34.47 -0.79 44.29
C ILE A 280 34.53 0.66 43.77
N LEU A 281 34.39 1.66 44.64
CA LEU A 281 34.43 3.07 44.22
C LEU A 281 35.81 3.49 43.72
N ASP A 282 36.88 2.95 44.30
CA ASP A 282 38.25 3.21 43.86
C ASP A 282 38.56 2.44 42.58
N ALA A 283 38.05 1.22 42.40
CA ALA A 283 38.11 0.51 41.12
C ALA A 283 37.34 1.23 40.00
N ILE A 284 36.19 1.85 40.30
CA ILE A 284 35.48 2.73 39.36
C ILE A 284 36.37 3.92 39.01
N HIS A 285 36.91 4.62 40.01
CA HIS A 285 37.80 5.77 39.76
C HIS A 285 39.00 5.39 38.89
N PHE A 286 39.59 4.21 39.18
CA PHE A 286 40.67 3.66 38.38
C PHE A 286 40.27 3.42 36.92
N SER A 287 39.09 2.84 36.68
CA SER A 287 38.58 2.62 35.33
C SER A 287 38.33 3.93 34.57
N GLN A 288 38.12 5.05 35.27
CA GLN A 288 37.94 6.36 34.64
C GLN A 288 39.25 7.07 34.31
N SER A 289 40.36 6.68 34.96
CA SER A 289 41.66 7.35 34.84
C SER A 289 42.73 6.52 34.13
N SER A 290 42.43 5.28 33.74
CA SER A 290 43.36 4.31 33.15
C SER A 290 42.66 3.46 32.08
N ASP A 291 43.43 2.66 31.33
CA ASP A 291 42.88 1.72 30.34
C ASP A 291 42.22 0.46 30.96
N TYR A 292 41.88 0.49 32.26
CA TYR A 292 41.23 -0.63 32.94
C TYR A 292 39.75 -0.73 32.55
N PRO A 293 39.30 -1.85 31.92
CA PRO A 293 37.94 -1.93 31.40
C PRO A 293 36.87 -1.80 32.48
N SER A 294 35.87 -0.95 32.27
CA SER A 294 34.74 -0.77 33.19
C SER A 294 34.00 -2.07 33.50
N SER A 295 33.93 -3.00 32.53
CA SER A 295 33.36 -4.34 32.71
C SER A 295 34.07 -5.17 33.78
N SER A 296 35.37 -4.95 33.97
CA SER A 296 36.19 -5.68 34.93
C SER A 296 35.88 -5.27 36.37
N VAL A 297 35.41 -4.03 36.59
CA VAL A 297 34.95 -3.55 37.92
C VAL A 297 33.76 -4.37 38.41
N TYR A 298 32.84 -4.78 37.53
CA TYR A 298 31.69 -5.61 37.92
C TYR A 298 32.08 -7.01 38.44
N ARG A 299 33.33 -7.44 38.26
CA ARG A 299 33.84 -8.68 38.85
C ARG A 299 34.03 -8.58 40.37
N LEU A 300 34.16 -7.37 40.91
CA LEU A 300 34.14 -7.12 42.35
C LEU A 300 32.74 -7.31 42.95
N TRP A 301 31.67 -7.29 42.13
CA TRP A 301 30.31 -7.48 42.63
C TRP A 301 30.07 -8.96 42.97
N PRO A 302 29.68 -9.29 44.21
CA PRO A 302 29.38 -10.67 44.60
C PRO A 302 28.20 -11.25 43.82
N ASP A 303 28.29 -12.52 43.44
CA ASP A 303 27.15 -13.26 42.89
C ASP A 303 26.36 -13.93 44.00
N VAL A 304 25.30 -13.26 44.44
CA VAL A 304 24.57 -13.63 45.65
C VAL A 304 23.89 -15.01 45.56
N GLU A 305 23.64 -15.51 44.35
CA GLU A 305 23.15 -16.89 44.17
C GLU A 305 24.18 -17.95 44.53
N GLN A 306 25.46 -17.73 44.19
CA GLN A 306 26.54 -18.66 44.51
C GLN A 306 26.83 -18.68 46.01
N MET A 307 26.43 -17.64 46.73
CA MET A 307 26.67 -17.47 48.16
C MET A 307 25.55 -18.01 49.06
N LYS A 308 24.46 -18.56 48.52
CA LYS A 308 23.29 -19.00 49.33
C LYS A 308 23.64 -19.99 50.44
N HIS A 309 24.69 -20.80 50.26
CA HIS A 309 25.17 -21.78 51.23
C HIS A 309 26.19 -21.23 52.24
N LYS A 310 26.47 -19.92 52.19
CA LYS A 310 27.46 -19.20 53.00
C LYS A 310 26.78 -18.04 53.74
N GLU A 311 25.88 -18.35 54.68
CA GLU A 311 24.94 -17.39 55.30
C GLU A 311 25.59 -16.08 55.77
N ARG A 312 26.70 -16.14 56.51
CA ARG A 312 27.40 -14.94 57.02
C ARG A 312 27.84 -14.00 55.88
N TRP A 313 28.49 -14.57 54.87
CA TRP A 313 29.02 -13.82 53.73
C TRP A 313 27.90 -13.34 52.79
N HIS A 314 26.84 -14.15 52.64
CA HIS A 314 25.62 -13.78 51.93
C HIS A 314 24.94 -12.56 52.54
N GLY A 315 24.88 -12.48 53.88
CA GLY A 315 24.36 -11.33 54.62
C GLY A 315 25.14 -10.05 54.30
N VAL A 316 26.47 -10.12 54.38
CA VAL A 316 27.38 -9.01 54.04
C VAL A 316 27.20 -8.55 52.59
N ALA A 317 27.22 -9.48 51.64
CA ALA A 317 27.04 -9.17 50.23
C ALA A 317 25.69 -8.51 49.97
N THR A 318 24.63 -9.02 50.60
CA THR A 318 23.27 -8.47 50.50
C THR A 318 23.19 -7.05 51.03
N GLU A 319 23.69 -6.81 52.26
CA GLU A 319 23.69 -5.48 52.87
C GLU A 319 24.49 -4.48 52.03
N MET A 320 25.69 -4.88 51.61
CA MET A 320 26.57 -4.07 50.78
C MET A 320 25.90 -3.65 49.47
N LEU A 321 25.28 -4.58 48.74
CA LEU A 321 24.58 -4.32 47.49
C LEU A 321 23.33 -3.46 47.69
N GLN A 322 22.56 -3.71 48.74
CA GLN A 322 21.40 -2.88 49.09
C GLN A 322 21.83 -1.45 49.36
N GLN A 323 22.87 -1.24 50.17
CA GLN A 323 23.38 0.10 50.47
C GLN A 323 23.88 0.82 49.21
N PHE A 324 24.57 0.15 48.29
CA PHE A 324 24.97 0.74 47.00
C PHE A 324 23.77 1.25 46.19
N LEU A 325 22.71 0.45 46.12
CA LEU A 325 21.48 0.81 45.40
C LEU A 325 20.69 1.93 46.11
N LEU A 326 20.73 1.98 47.45
CA LEU A 326 20.09 3.01 48.27
C LEU A 326 20.81 4.37 48.21
N LEU A 327 22.15 4.37 48.20
CA LEU A 327 22.97 5.59 48.24
C LEU A 327 23.05 6.33 46.89
N ASN A 328 22.39 5.79 45.85
CA ASN A 328 22.32 6.35 44.49
C ASN A 328 23.69 6.81 43.94
N LYS A 329 24.74 6.03 44.20
CA LYS A 329 26.10 6.31 43.72
C LYS A 329 26.20 6.00 42.22
N SER A 330 27.12 6.67 41.54
CA SER A 330 27.42 6.44 40.12
C SER A 330 28.20 5.14 39.93
N VAL A 331 27.48 4.01 39.88
CA VAL A 331 28.05 2.65 39.86
C VAL A 331 27.62 1.82 38.65
N PHE A 332 26.98 2.44 37.65
CA PHE A 332 26.66 1.79 36.39
C PHE A 332 27.36 2.47 35.21
N SER A 333 28.29 1.78 34.55
CA SER A 333 28.96 2.23 33.34
C SER A 333 27.99 2.31 32.15
N LEU A 334 28.08 3.38 31.36
CA LEU A 334 27.29 3.57 30.16
C LEU A 334 27.76 2.65 29.02
N ALA A 335 26.81 2.10 28.27
CA ALA A 335 27.10 1.22 27.14
C ALA A 335 27.74 1.96 25.95
N GLY A 336 27.43 3.26 25.79
CA GLY A 336 27.99 4.09 24.72
C GLY A 336 29.33 4.77 25.05
N ASP A 337 29.69 4.83 26.34
CA ASP A 337 30.89 5.51 26.84
C ASP A 337 31.28 4.86 28.17
N ALA A 338 32.18 3.87 28.10
CA ALA A 338 32.50 2.99 29.23
C ALA A 338 33.09 3.74 30.44
N ASP A 339 33.66 4.93 30.22
CA ASP A 339 34.33 5.76 31.22
C ASP A 339 33.32 6.59 32.03
N LYS A 340 32.09 6.73 31.53
CA LYS A 340 31.02 7.44 32.22
C LYS A 340 30.18 6.48 33.05
N TRP A 341 30.10 6.79 34.34
CA TRP A 341 29.31 6.04 35.31
C TRP A 341 28.11 6.88 35.76
N VAL A 342 26.94 6.26 35.82
CA VAL A 342 25.67 6.89 36.16
C VAL A 342 25.03 6.23 37.37
N THR A 343 24.11 6.96 38.00
CA THR A 343 23.37 6.49 39.18
C THR A 343 22.19 5.61 38.78
N LEU A 344 21.62 4.87 39.73
CA LEU A 344 20.46 3.99 39.47
C LEU A 344 19.27 4.75 38.90
N SER A 345 19.03 5.99 39.36
CA SER A 345 17.92 6.83 38.89
C SER A 345 18.07 7.31 37.45
N GLU A 346 19.32 7.40 36.96
CA GLU A 346 19.62 7.90 35.62
C GLU A 346 19.76 6.77 34.59
N ALA A 347 20.18 5.59 35.04
CA ALA A 347 20.42 4.42 34.22
C ALA A 347 19.16 3.91 33.51
N VAL A 348 19.29 3.61 32.23
CA VAL A 348 18.28 2.90 31.43
C VAL A 348 18.77 1.47 31.20
N PHE A 349 18.01 0.50 31.71
CA PHE A 349 18.31 -0.93 31.55
C PHE A 349 17.54 -1.51 30.36
N LEU A 350 18.13 -2.47 29.65
CA LEU A 350 17.39 -3.24 28.63
C LEU A 350 16.33 -4.13 29.31
N SER A 351 15.12 -4.13 28.77
CA SER A 351 13.95 -4.72 29.46
C SER A 351 13.92 -6.24 29.48
N ASP A 352 14.54 -6.89 28.50
CA ASP A 352 14.26 -8.28 28.17
C ASP A 352 15.56 -9.09 27.98
N ASP A 353 15.70 -10.14 28.78
CA ASP A 353 16.75 -11.14 28.63
C ASP A 353 16.46 -12.08 27.43
N ASP A 354 15.21 -12.12 26.96
CA ASP A 354 14.71 -12.98 25.88
C ASP A 354 14.70 -12.31 24.49
N MET A 355 15.21 -11.07 24.35
CA MET A 355 15.29 -10.44 23.03
C MET A 355 16.31 -11.15 22.14
N GLU A 356 15.98 -11.27 20.86
CA GLU A 356 16.94 -11.71 19.86
C GLU A 356 18.20 -10.82 19.88
N PRO A 357 19.43 -11.40 19.76
CA PRO A 357 20.66 -10.63 19.83
C PRO A 357 20.75 -9.47 18.83
N GLN A 358 20.20 -9.66 17.62
CA GLN A 358 20.15 -8.62 16.59
C GLN A 358 19.26 -7.45 17.03
N MET A 359 18.03 -7.74 17.47
CA MET A 359 17.10 -6.75 18.01
C MET A 359 17.72 -5.97 19.17
N LYS A 360 18.40 -6.67 20.09
CA LYS A 360 19.09 -6.06 21.23
C LYS A 360 20.17 -5.08 20.80
N ASN A 361 20.96 -5.44 19.81
CA ASN A 361 22.01 -4.57 19.27
C ASN A 361 21.43 -3.33 18.61
N VAL A 362 20.37 -3.47 17.81
CA VAL A 362 19.70 -2.35 17.13
C VAL A 362 19.09 -1.39 18.15
N VAL A 363 18.26 -1.88 19.08
CA VAL A 363 17.63 -1.05 20.13
C VAL A 363 18.69 -0.34 20.96
N SER A 364 19.77 -1.04 21.34
CA SER A 364 20.87 -0.45 22.10
C SER A 364 21.57 0.66 21.32
N GLY A 365 21.90 0.41 20.04
CA GLY A 365 22.55 1.37 19.16
C GLY A 365 21.72 2.64 18.96
N VAL A 366 20.39 2.51 18.78
CA VAL A 366 19.47 3.64 18.65
C VAL A 366 19.42 4.48 19.93
N LEU A 367 19.29 3.84 21.10
CA LEU A 367 19.24 4.56 22.37
C LEU A 367 20.55 5.29 22.68
N ILE A 368 21.69 4.66 22.38
CA ILE A 368 23.02 5.28 22.52
C ILE A 368 23.15 6.48 21.57
N ALA A 369 22.78 6.33 20.30
CA ALA A 369 22.84 7.41 19.30
C ALA A 369 21.95 8.60 19.67
N LEU A 370 20.86 8.36 20.39
CA LEU A 370 19.94 9.37 20.90
C LEU A 370 20.37 9.99 22.24
N GLY A 371 21.52 9.58 22.77
CA GLY A 371 22.08 10.11 24.01
C GLY A 371 21.38 9.63 25.28
N GLU A 372 20.57 8.56 25.20
CA GLU A 372 19.99 7.94 26.39
C GLU A 372 21.08 7.23 27.20
N LYS A 373 20.94 7.28 28.54
CA LYS A 373 21.90 6.73 29.50
C LYS A 373 21.76 5.20 29.62
N LEU A 374 21.90 4.50 28.51
CA LEU A 374 21.82 3.03 28.46
C LEU A 374 23.01 2.42 29.21
N VAL A 375 22.74 1.47 30.11
CA VAL A 375 23.76 0.74 30.87
C VAL A 375 23.84 -0.72 30.44
N SER A 376 25.06 -1.24 30.39
CA SER A 376 25.32 -2.66 30.15
C SER A 376 25.94 -3.27 31.40
N VAL A 377 25.28 -4.27 31.97
CA VAL A 377 25.72 -4.94 33.20
C VAL A 377 25.75 -6.45 32.99
N PRO A 378 26.70 -7.17 33.61
CA PRO A 378 26.71 -8.63 33.63
C PRO A 378 25.46 -9.23 34.28
N SER A 379 25.20 -10.51 34.01
CA SER A 379 23.99 -11.21 34.49
C SER A 379 23.86 -11.25 36.01
N HIS A 380 24.96 -11.47 36.75
CA HIS A 380 24.94 -11.48 38.22
C HIS A 380 24.58 -10.11 38.81
N VAL A 381 25.07 -9.03 38.19
CA VAL A 381 24.72 -7.65 38.57
C VAL A 381 23.25 -7.35 38.24
N SER A 382 22.78 -7.70 37.03
CA SER A 382 21.37 -7.54 36.64
C SER A 382 20.43 -8.25 37.63
N ARG A 383 20.77 -9.46 38.03
CA ARG A 383 20.03 -10.24 39.03
C ARG A 383 20.05 -9.59 40.41
N ALA A 384 21.18 -9.07 40.87
CA ALA A 384 21.27 -8.34 42.13
C ALA A 384 20.34 -7.11 42.13
N ILE A 385 20.31 -6.33 41.04
CA ILE A 385 19.41 -5.18 40.88
C ILE A 385 17.95 -5.63 40.95
N LYS A 386 17.57 -6.69 40.20
CA LYS A 386 16.20 -7.23 40.21
C LYS A 386 15.76 -7.70 41.60
N THR A 387 16.69 -8.23 42.41
CA THR A 387 16.40 -8.81 43.73
C THR A 387 16.26 -7.75 44.82
N TYR A 388 17.13 -6.73 44.82
CA TYR A 388 17.28 -5.82 45.96
C TYR A 388 16.68 -4.42 45.77
N VAL A 389 16.28 -4.06 44.55
CA VAL A 389 15.56 -2.79 44.34
C VAL A 389 14.14 -2.90 44.89
N LYS A 390 13.87 -2.16 45.98
CA LYS A 390 12.59 -2.20 46.73
C LYS A 390 11.34 -1.98 45.87
N ASN A 391 11.45 -1.23 44.77
CA ASN A 391 10.34 -0.96 43.87
C ASN A 391 10.76 -1.09 42.40
N PRO A 392 10.61 -2.27 41.77
CA PRO A 392 11.11 -2.52 40.41
C PRO A 392 10.55 -1.57 39.35
N LYS A 393 9.38 -0.94 39.61
CA LYS A 393 8.74 0.04 38.72
C LYS A 393 9.47 1.37 38.62
N THR A 394 10.37 1.69 39.57
CA THR A 394 11.17 2.92 39.52
C THR A 394 12.37 2.79 38.58
N LEU A 395 12.71 1.58 38.14
CA LEU A 395 13.80 1.37 37.19
C LEU A 395 13.36 1.83 35.80
N ARG A 396 14.13 2.74 35.20
CA ARG A 396 13.92 3.10 33.80
C ARG A 396 14.38 1.93 32.95
N ARG A 397 13.42 1.31 32.26
CA ARG A 397 13.70 0.23 31.32
C ARG A 397 13.39 0.68 29.91
N ALA A 398 14.23 0.28 28.96
CA ALA A 398 14.02 0.43 27.54
C ALA A 398 12.89 -0.49 27.10
N THR A 399 11.65 -0.18 27.48
CA THR A 399 10.43 -0.89 27.05
C THR A 399 10.01 -0.39 25.67
N PRO A 400 9.12 -1.10 24.95
CA PRO A 400 8.54 -0.58 23.71
C PRO A 400 7.98 0.84 23.86
N ALA A 401 7.24 1.11 24.94
CA ALA A 401 6.72 2.45 25.26
C ALA A 401 7.81 3.51 25.48
N PHE A 402 8.91 3.13 26.16
CA PHE A 402 10.04 4.02 26.34
C PHE A 402 10.70 4.37 25.01
N VAL A 403 11.00 3.36 24.18
CA VAL A 403 11.62 3.55 22.87
C VAL A 403 10.75 4.42 21.96
N ARG A 404 9.43 4.20 21.93
CA ARG A 404 8.49 5.09 21.21
C ARG A 404 8.60 6.54 21.66
N ASN A 405 8.58 6.79 22.98
CA ASN A 405 8.66 8.14 23.54
C ASN A 405 9.97 8.85 23.19
N VAL A 406 11.10 8.13 23.26
CA VAL A 406 12.41 8.66 22.88
C VAL A 406 12.45 9.01 21.39
N LEU A 407 11.98 8.11 20.52
CA LEU A 407 11.94 8.34 19.07
C LEU A 407 11.02 9.53 18.69
N CYS A 408 9.88 9.68 19.37
CA CYS A 408 8.98 10.83 19.15
C CYS A 408 9.63 12.17 19.50
N LYS A 409 10.48 12.22 20.54
CA LYS A 409 11.11 13.46 21.01
C LYS A 409 12.28 13.92 20.14
N SER A 410 13.05 12.97 19.63
CA SER A 410 14.36 13.26 19.04
C SER A 410 14.33 13.51 17.53
N GLY A 411 13.18 13.34 16.86
CA GLY A 411 13.08 13.40 15.41
C GLY A 411 13.81 12.23 14.73
N THR A 412 13.56 12.01 13.44
CA THR A 412 13.98 10.78 12.74
C THR A 412 15.51 10.62 12.75
N VAL A 413 16.02 9.72 13.60
CA VAL A 413 17.40 9.23 13.51
C VAL A 413 17.61 8.65 12.12
N ASN A 414 18.78 8.91 11.53
CA ASN A 414 19.16 8.38 10.23
C ASN A 414 19.50 6.89 10.35
N LEU A 415 18.47 6.06 10.55
CA LEU A 415 18.56 4.61 10.68
C LEU A 415 18.53 3.95 9.31
N SER A 416 19.25 2.82 9.18
CA SER A 416 19.14 1.98 7.98
C SER A 416 17.73 1.41 7.85
N ARG A 417 17.37 0.93 6.65
CA ARG A 417 16.08 0.28 6.41
C ARG A 417 15.88 -0.91 7.34
N GLU A 418 16.92 -1.73 7.53
CA GLU A 418 16.86 -2.93 8.37
C GLU A 418 16.66 -2.56 9.84
N ASP A 419 17.41 -1.57 10.35
CA ASP A 419 17.26 -1.10 11.74
C ASP A 419 15.85 -0.57 12.00
N LYS A 420 15.26 0.17 11.05
CA LYS A 420 13.87 0.66 11.19
C LYS A 420 12.86 -0.48 11.29
N LEU A 421 13.07 -1.59 10.58
CA LEU A 421 12.18 -2.75 10.64
C LEU A 421 12.30 -3.48 11.98
N PHE A 422 13.52 -3.68 12.50
CA PHE A 422 13.74 -4.24 13.84
C PHE A 422 13.12 -3.34 14.92
N ILE A 423 13.37 -2.03 14.86
CA ILE A 423 12.75 -1.09 15.81
C ILE A 423 11.23 -1.13 15.71
N LEU A 424 10.66 -1.16 14.50
CA LEU A 424 9.22 -1.27 14.28
C LEU A 424 8.65 -2.52 14.96
N GLU A 425 9.27 -3.68 14.76
CA GLU A 425 8.88 -4.92 15.39
C GLU A 425 8.91 -4.81 16.91
N TYR A 426 10.00 -4.27 17.47
CA TYR A 426 10.12 -4.07 18.92
C TYR A 426 9.03 -3.14 19.47
N VAL A 427 8.78 -2.00 18.83
CA VAL A 427 7.76 -1.04 19.30
C VAL A 427 6.33 -1.51 19.08
N LEU A 428 6.09 -2.55 18.29
CA LEU A 428 4.76 -3.15 18.11
C LEU A 428 4.49 -4.30 19.09
N SER A 429 5.53 -4.87 19.70
CA SER A 429 5.45 -6.09 20.52
C SER A 429 4.52 -6.02 21.73
N ASP A 430 4.29 -4.82 22.31
CA ASP A 430 3.40 -4.63 23.46
C ASP A 430 1.93 -4.34 23.09
N GLY A 431 1.62 -4.29 21.79
CA GLY A 431 0.25 -4.09 21.27
C GLY A 431 -0.35 -2.70 21.53
N LYS A 432 0.42 -1.71 21.99
CA LYS A 432 -0.07 -0.36 22.30
C LYS A 432 0.02 0.59 21.11
N TYR A 433 -0.83 0.36 20.11
CA TYR A 433 -0.74 1.06 18.82
C TYR A 433 -0.99 2.58 18.88
N HIS A 434 -1.80 3.07 19.82
CA HIS A 434 -2.12 4.50 19.94
C HIS A 434 -0.89 5.38 20.27
N GLU A 435 0.17 4.79 20.81
CA GLU A 435 1.41 5.49 21.14
C GLU A 435 2.38 5.61 19.94
N LEU A 436 2.02 5.09 18.77
CA LEU A 436 2.85 5.18 17.56
C LEU A 436 2.75 6.53 16.85
N TRP A 437 1.80 7.39 17.28
CA TRP A 437 1.48 8.63 16.59
C TRP A 437 2.72 9.52 16.44
N GLY A 438 3.00 9.95 15.20
CA GLY A 438 4.14 10.80 14.87
C GLY A 438 5.46 10.06 14.59
N LEU A 439 5.50 8.72 14.69
CA LEU A 439 6.69 7.95 14.35
C LEU A 439 6.78 7.66 12.85
N GLN A 440 7.92 7.95 12.23
CA GLN A 440 8.21 7.65 10.82
C GLN A 440 8.80 6.25 10.65
N LEU A 441 7.99 5.23 10.97
CA LEU A 441 8.40 3.82 10.96
C LEU A 441 7.45 2.92 10.15
N LEU A 442 6.44 3.45 9.46
CA LEU A 442 5.52 2.65 8.66
C LEU A 442 6.12 2.34 7.27
N PRO A 443 6.54 1.09 6.98
CA PRO A 443 7.31 0.80 5.78
C PRO A 443 6.41 0.70 4.55
N LEU A 444 6.91 1.21 3.42
CA LEU A 444 6.27 1.13 2.11
C LEU A 444 7.11 0.30 1.12
N SER A 445 6.46 -0.27 0.12
CA SER A 445 7.07 -1.13 -0.90
C SER A 445 8.09 -0.41 -1.79
N ASN A 446 7.96 0.91 -1.95
CA ASN A 446 8.95 1.75 -2.63
C ASN A 446 10.24 1.96 -1.80
N GLY A 447 10.31 1.41 -0.58
CA GLY A 447 11.45 1.50 0.32
C GLY A 447 11.43 2.72 1.25
N THR A 448 10.43 3.61 1.15
CA THR A 448 10.28 4.74 2.07
C THR A 448 9.52 4.34 3.34
N PHE A 449 9.54 5.21 4.35
CA PHE A 449 8.81 5.03 5.60
C PHE A 449 7.90 6.22 5.82
N ASN A 450 6.60 5.95 5.96
CA ASN A 450 5.59 6.93 6.31
C ASN A 450 5.51 7.13 7.82
N THR A 451 4.92 8.27 8.20
CA THR A 451 4.62 8.58 9.59
C THR A 451 3.25 8.01 9.97
N PHE A 452 3.15 7.42 11.16
CA PHE A 452 1.87 7.01 11.74
C PHE A 452 1.02 8.24 12.07
N THR A 453 0.22 8.71 11.12
CA THR A 453 -0.74 9.82 11.26
C THR A 453 -2.01 9.52 10.46
N ASN A 454 -3.02 10.39 10.60
CA ASN A 454 -4.25 10.34 9.81
C ASN A 454 -4.27 11.35 8.65
N GLU A 455 -3.10 11.85 8.24
CA GLU A 455 -2.98 12.81 7.15
C GLU A 455 -3.27 12.16 5.79
N ASP A 456 -3.85 12.93 4.87
CA ASP A 456 -4.32 12.42 3.56
C ASP A 456 -3.23 11.93 2.62
N HIS A 457 -1.95 12.09 2.97
CA HIS A 457 -0.81 11.69 2.13
C HIS A 457 -0.09 10.44 2.65
N ASN A 458 -0.45 9.96 3.85
CA ASN A 458 0.25 8.86 4.54
C ASN A 458 -0.56 7.55 4.50
N TRP A 459 -0.97 7.14 3.31
CA TRP A 459 -1.69 5.89 3.13
C TRP A 459 -0.73 4.70 3.22
N ALA A 460 -1.21 3.57 3.74
CA ALA A 460 -0.52 2.30 3.63
C ALA A 460 -1.52 1.17 3.43
N PHE A 461 -1.35 0.41 2.34
CA PHE A 461 -2.25 -0.67 1.98
C PHE A 461 -1.69 -2.05 2.34
N ILE A 462 -2.55 -2.91 2.87
CA ILE A 462 -2.23 -4.30 3.19
C ILE A 462 -2.98 -5.21 2.22
N ASP A 463 -2.26 -5.83 1.29
CA ASP A 463 -2.82 -6.82 0.38
C ASP A 463 -3.01 -8.19 1.05
N ASN A 464 -3.80 -9.03 0.38
CA ASN A 464 -4.07 -10.41 0.77
C ASN A 464 -4.28 -11.28 -0.48
N GLU A 465 -4.41 -12.59 -0.28
CA GLU A 465 -4.55 -13.55 -1.39
C GLU A 465 -5.80 -13.32 -2.24
N GLN A 466 -6.87 -12.76 -1.66
CA GLN A 466 -8.12 -12.48 -2.38
C GLN A 466 -8.06 -11.15 -3.16
N PHE A 467 -7.38 -10.16 -2.60
CA PHE A 467 -7.25 -8.80 -3.14
C PHE A 467 -5.78 -8.41 -3.24
N PRO A 468 -5.05 -8.96 -4.24
CA PRO A 468 -3.63 -8.70 -4.43
C PRO A 468 -3.39 -7.29 -4.96
N ARG A 469 -2.24 -6.69 -4.62
CA ARG A 469 -1.88 -5.32 -5.04
C ARG A 469 -1.79 -5.14 -6.56
N GLU A 470 -1.61 -6.22 -7.30
CA GLU A 470 -1.61 -6.27 -8.75
C GLU A 470 -2.88 -5.68 -9.35
N LEU A 471 -4.03 -5.75 -8.66
CA LEU A 471 -5.29 -5.14 -9.09
C LEU A 471 -5.23 -3.61 -9.21
N LEU A 472 -4.32 -2.96 -8.47
CA LEU A 472 -4.17 -1.51 -8.35
C LEU A 472 -2.78 -1.04 -8.81
N PRO A 473 -2.49 -1.03 -10.13
CA PRO A 473 -1.15 -0.83 -10.66
C PRO A 473 -0.49 0.49 -10.24
N GLY A 474 -1.22 1.60 -10.19
CA GLY A 474 -0.70 2.92 -9.81
C GLY A 474 -0.48 3.14 -8.31
N TRP A 475 -0.92 2.22 -7.45
CA TRP A 475 -0.77 2.34 -5.99
C TRP A 475 0.27 1.38 -5.40
N LYS A 476 0.98 0.61 -6.24
CA LYS A 476 1.91 -0.44 -5.81
C LYS A 476 2.91 0.01 -4.75
N ASP A 477 3.38 1.27 -4.85
CA ASP A 477 4.37 1.91 -3.98
C ASP A 477 3.85 2.23 -2.57
N VAL A 478 2.52 2.28 -2.40
CA VAL A 478 1.84 2.65 -1.15
C VAL A 478 1.44 1.39 -0.35
N PHE A 479 1.68 0.20 -0.90
CA PHE A 479 1.48 -1.05 -0.16
C PHE A 479 2.64 -1.33 0.79
N LEU A 480 2.38 -2.12 1.84
CA LEU A 480 3.44 -2.65 2.69
C LEU A 480 4.44 -3.53 1.89
N PRO A 481 5.72 -3.60 2.27
CA PRO A 481 6.67 -4.52 1.65
C PRO A 481 6.28 -6.00 1.84
N ARG A 482 6.68 -6.86 0.89
CA ARG A 482 6.41 -8.31 0.96
C ARG A 482 7.40 -9.07 1.85
N ASP A 483 8.57 -8.48 2.10
CA ASP A 483 9.66 -9.03 2.90
C ASP A 483 9.49 -8.75 4.41
N LEU A 484 8.34 -8.21 4.84
CA LEU A 484 8.06 -8.02 6.25
C LEU A 484 7.96 -9.36 6.98
N GLN A 485 8.53 -9.40 8.19
CA GLN A 485 8.35 -10.54 9.08
C GLN A 485 6.86 -10.79 9.41
N SER A 486 6.49 -12.06 9.55
CA SER A 486 5.11 -12.48 9.81
C SER A 486 4.51 -11.81 11.06
N ILE A 487 5.31 -11.64 12.13
CA ILE A 487 4.84 -11.03 13.38
C ILE A 487 4.54 -9.54 13.22
N THR A 488 5.40 -8.80 12.51
CA THR A 488 5.21 -7.38 12.20
C THR A 488 3.97 -7.17 11.35
N LEU A 489 3.77 -8.01 10.33
CA LEU A 489 2.57 -7.95 9.48
C LEU A 489 1.28 -8.25 10.28
N LEU A 490 1.33 -9.19 11.23
CA LEU A 490 0.20 -9.46 12.13
C LEU A 490 -0.17 -8.24 12.97
N HIS A 491 0.80 -7.58 13.59
CA HIS A 491 0.54 -6.35 14.36
C HIS A 491 0.01 -5.21 13.49
N LEU A 492 0.53 -5.02 12.28
CA LEU A 492 0.03 -3.99 11.34
C LEU A 492 -1.41 -4.28 10.87
N ARG A 493 -1.77 -5.55 10.67
CA ARG A 493 -3.16 -5.95 10.40
C ARG A 493 -4.07 -5.67 11.58
N GLN A 494 -3.64 -6.01 12.79
CA GLN A 494 -4.40 -5.72 14.01
C GLN A 494 -4.60 -4.21 14.19
N LEU A 495 -3.57 -3.42 13.93
CA LEU A 495 -3.63 -1.96 13.94
C LEU A 495 -4.67 -1.44 12.94
N ALA A 496 -4.69 -1.94 11.70
CA ALA A 496 -5.67 -1.56 10.69
C ALA A 496 -7.12 -1.87 11.14
N VAL A 497 -7.35 -3.03 11.78
CA VAL A 497 -8.67 -3.43 12.29
C VAL A 497 -9.13 -2.55 13.45
N THR A 498 -8.23 -2.16 14.35
CA THR A 498 -8.57 -1.31 15.51
C THR A 498 -9.03 0.10 15.13
N SER A 499 -8.93 0.49 13.86
CA SER A 499 -9.29 1.84 13.38
C SER A 499 -8.57 2.98 14.12
N THR A 500 -7.42 2.70 14.72
CA THR A 500 -6.58 3.71 15.40
C THR A 500 -6.01 4.70 14.37
N TYR A 501 -5.69 4.20 13.17
CA TYR A 501 -5.17 4.97 12.05
C TYR A 501 -6.02 4.70 10.82
N ASN A 502 -6.83 5.68 10.40
CA ASN A 502 -7.80 5.52 9.30
C ASN A 502 -7.17 5.37 7.91
N LYS A 503 -5.84 5.50 7.82
CA LYS A 503 -5.09 5.49 6.56
C LYS A 503 -4.28 4.19 6.34
N ILE A 504 -4.30 3.28 7.32
CA ILE A 504 -3.75 1.93 7.17
C ILE A 504 -4.92 0.99 6.89
N ILE A 505 -5.01 0.51 5.66
CA ILE A 505 -6.23 -0.15 5.15
C ILE A 505 -5.89 -1.55 4.67
N ILE A 506 -6.65 -2.54 5.16
CA ILE A 506 -6.64 -3.89 4.61
C ILE A 506 -7.50 -3.88 3.35
N MET A 507 -6.96 -4.40 2.24
CA MET A 507 -7.67 -4.42 0.98
C MET A 507 -8.88 -5.36 1.04
N ASP A 508 -10.03 -4.81 0.66
CA ASP A 508 -11.27 -5.54 0.42
C ASP A 508 -11.85 -5.16 -0.95
N SER A 509 -12.95 -5.80 -1.34
CA SER A 509 -13.59 -5.54 -2.63
C SER A 509 -14.05 -4.09 -2.79
N THR A 510 -14.54 -3.45 -1.73
CA THR A 510 -15.04 -2.07 -1.76
C THR A 510 -13.91 -1.06 -1.96
N LYS A 511 -12.78 -1.26 -1.27
CA LYS A 511 -11.59 -0.40 -1.37
C LYS A 511 -10.87 -0.56 -2.70
N VAL A 512 -10.81 -1.77 -3.24
CA VAL A 512 -10.33 -1.97 -4.62
C VAL A 512 -11.21 -1.19 -5.60
N ALA A 513 -12.54 -1.24 -5.46
CA ALA A 513 -13.43 -0.49 -6.36
C ALA A 513 -13.26 1.03 -6.23
N GLU A 514 -13.13 1.57 -5.02
CA GLU A 514 -12.90 3.00 -4.76
C GLU A 514 -11.59 3.51 -5.39
N LEU A 515 -10.51 2.71 -5.28
CA LEU A 515 -9.17 3.10 -5.72
C LEU A 515 -8.86 2.72 -7.17
N ALA A 516 -9.63 1.82 -7.78
CA ALA A 516 -9.35 1.26 -9.10
C ALA A 516 -9.18 2.31 -10.19
N ILE A 517 -10.09 3.29 -10.28
CA ILE A 517 -10.02 4.35 -11.30
C ILE A 517 -8.78 5.23 -11.10
N GLY A 518 -8.50 5.63 -9.85
CA GLY A 518 -7.32 6.43 -9.51
C GLY A 518 -5.99 5.67 -9.71
N SER A 519 -6.02 4.34 -9.71
CA SER A 519 -4.85 3.48 -9.93
C SER A 519 -4.41 3.37 -11.39
N LEU A 520 -5.25 3.84 -12.32
CA LEU A 520 -4.98 3.72 -13.75
C LEU A 520 -3.89 4.71 -14.19
N PRO A 521 -3.12 4.39 -15.25
CA PRO A 521 -2.14 5.30 -15.83
C PRO A 521 -2.71 6.70 -16.16
N GLU A 522 -1.94 7.77 -15.97
CA GLU A 522 -2.41 9.16 -16.17
C GLU A 522 -2.92 9.42 -17.60
N ASP A 523 -2.28 8.82 -18.59
CA ASP A 523 -2.67 8.94 -20.00
C ASP A 523 -4.04 8.29 -20.27
N TRP A 524 -4.36 7.19 -19.58
CA TRP A 524 -5.69 6.56 -19.65
C TRP A 524 -6.76 7.42 -18.99
N GLN A 525 -6.42 8.10 -17.89
CA GLN A 525 -7.35 8.99 -17.20
C GLN A 525 -7.69 10.21 -18.05
N ARG A 526 -6.69 10.83 -18.71
CA ARG A 526 -6.87 12.04 -19.54
C ARG A 526 -7.54 11.77 -20.89
N THR A 527 -7.35 10.58 -21.47
CA THR A 527 -7.88 10.26 -22.81
C THR A 527 -9.40 10.16 -22.81
N GLN A 528 -10.05 10.95 -23.69
CA GLN A 528 -11.49 10.84 -23.93
C GLN A 528 -11.77 9.73 -24.95
N GLY A 529 -12.68 8.80 -24.62
CA GLY A 529 -13.04 7.68 -25.49
C GLY A 529 -12.19 6.42 -25.25
N HIS A 530 -11.66 5.85 -26.33
CA HIS A 530 -10.83 4.63 -26.27
C HIS A 530 -9.39 4.94 -25.88
N VAL A 531 -8.79 4.06 -25.08
CA VAL A 531 -7.40 4.19 -24.63
C VAL A 531 -6.51 3.16 -25.32
N THR A 532 -5.25 3.51 -25.52
CA THR A 532 -4.26 2.61 -26.15
C THR A 532 -3.37 1.99 -25.08
N TRP A 533 -3.55 0.70 -24.84
CA TRP A 533 -2.72 -0.10 -23.94
C TRP A 533 -1.49 -0.64 -24.67
N GLN A 534 -0.35 0.00 -24.45
CA GLN A 534 0.95 -0.49 -24.91
C GLN A 534 1.48 -1.57 -23.97
N VAL A 535 1.53 -2.82 -24.45
CA VAL A 535 1.98 -3.96 -23.66
C VAL A 535 3.51 -3.97 -23.64
N GLY A 536 4.12 -3.82 -22.45
CA GLY A 536 5.58 -3.73 -22.27
C GLY A 536 6.12 -2.32 -21.98
N ASN A 537 5.26 -1.29 -22.02
CA ASN A 537 5.59 0.02 -21.45
C ASN A 537 5.52 -0.10 -19.92
N GLY A 538 6.60 0.27 -19.21
CA GLY A 538 6.67 0.19 -17.75
C GLY A 538 5.63 1.05 -17.00
N GLN A 539 4.98 1.99 -17.69
CA GLN A 539 3.90 2.82 -17.15
C GLN A 539 2.51 2.16 -17.23
N HIS A 540 2.35 1.11 -18.04
CA HIS A 540 1.09 0.41 -18.20
C HIS A 540 1.06 -0.92 -17.41
N PRO A 541 -0.12 -1.40 -17.00
CA PRO A 541 -0.24 -2.71 -16.37
C PRO A 541 0.17 -3.83 -17.34
N LEU A 542 0.60 -4.97 -16.79
CA LEU A 542 0.91 -6.18 -17.55
C LEU A 542 -0.36 -6.81 -18.12
N MET A 543 -0.27 -7.52 -19.25
CA MET A 543 -1.44 -8.13 -19.92
C MET A 543 -2.29 -9.02 -19.00
N GLN A 544 -1.65 -9.67 -18.02
CA GLN A 544 -2.31 -10.51 -17.02
C GLN A 544 -3.27 -9.74 -16.11
N TRP A 545 -3.02 -8.45 -15.87
CA TRP A 545 -3.86 -7.59 -15.02
C TRP A 545 -5.32 -7.59 -15.46
N LEU A 546 -5.59 -7.48 -16.78
CA LEU A 546 -6.96 -7.42 -17.27
C LEU A 546 -7.72 -8.73 -16.99
N LYS A 547 -7.05 -9.88 -17.13
CA LYS A 547 -7.62 -11.20 -16.80
C LYS A 547 -7.93 -11.30 -15.31
N ASP A 548 -6.98 -10.89 -14.47
CA ASP A 548 -7.11 -10.94 -13.01
C ASP A 548 -8.20 -9.97 -12.51
N PHE A 549 -8.30 -8.79 -13.12
CA PHE A 549 -9.32 -7.79 -12.80
C PHE A 549 -10.73 -8.27 -13.21
N TRP A 550 -10.89 -8.88 -14.38
CA TRP A 550 -12.17 -9.51 -14.77
C TRP A 550 -12.56 -10.68 -13.85
N LYS A 551 -11.59 -11.46 -13.36
CA LYS A 551 -11.84 -12.50 -12.34
C LYS A 551 -12.32 -11.90 -11.02
N PHE A 552 -11.70 -10.80 -10.59
CA PHE A 552 -12.12 -10.04 -9.42
C PHE A 552 -13.55 -9.51 -9.55
N LEU A 553 -13.90 -8.89 -10.69
CA LEU A 553 -15.25 -8.38 -10.96
C LEU A 553 -16.30 -9.49 -10.88
N ASN A 554 -16.09 -10.59 -11.63
CA ASN A 554 -17.02 -11.72 -11.66
C ASN A 554 -17.22 -12.42 -10.29
N THR A 555 -16.24 -12.33 -9.39
CA THR A 555 -16.31 -12.96 -8.07
C THR A 555 -17.00 -12.07 -7.04
N ASN A 556 -16.79 -10.75 -7.11
CA ASN A 556 -17.14 -9.84 -6.02
C ASN A 556 -18.29 -8.87 -6.35
N PHE A 557 -18.63 -8.67 -7.62
CA PHE A 557 -19.62 -7.67 -8.04
C PHE A 557 -20.67 -8.27 -8.98
N GLY A 558 -21.95 -8.01 -8.69
CA GLY A 558 -23.05 -8.34 -9.59
C GLY A 558 -23.32 -7.25 -10.64
N GLU A 559 -23.00 -5.99 -10.31
CA GLU A 559 -23.21 -4.80 -11.12
C GLU A 559 -21.88 -4.05 -11.33
N LEU A 560 -21.70 -3.44 -12.51
CA LEU A 560 -20.45 -2.74 -12.87
C LEU A 560 -20.54 -1.20 -12.73
N SER A 561 -21.58 -0.71 -12.06
CA SER A 561 -21.89 0.72 -11.91
C SER A 561 -20.76 1.52 -11.24
N SER A 562 -20.06 0.95 -10.26
CA SER A 562 -18.90 1.55 -9.60
C SER A 562 -17.65 1.68 -10.50
N PHE A 563 -17.61 0.99 -11.63
CA PHE A 563 -16.46 0.96 -12.53
C PHE A 563 -16.69 1.74 -13.84
N VAL A 564 -17.76 2.55 -13.90
CA VAL A 564 -18.03 3.45 -15.03
C VAL A 564 -16.82 4.38 -15.23
N GLY A 565 -16.32 4.44 -16.46
CA GLY A 565 -15.11 5.18 -16.84
C GLY A 565 -13.86 4.31 -16.94
N MET A 566 -13.85 3.07 -16.42
CA MET A 566 -12.70 2.18 -16.52
C MET A 566 -12.55 1.55 -17.92
N PRO A 567 -11.34 1.54 -18.51
CA PRO A 567 -11.06 0.90 -19.79
C PRO A 567 -10.88 -0.62 -19.60
N LEU A 568 -11.97 -1.37 -19.66
CA LEU A 568 -11.99 -2.82 -19.39
C LEU A 568 -12.32 -3.68 -20.61
N ILE A 569 -12.83 -3.08 -21.69
CA ILE A 569 -13.34 -3.81 -22.86
C ILE A 569 -12.31 -3.76 -23.98
N PRO A 570 -11.62 -4.86 -24.32
CA PRO A 570 -10.71 -4.90 -25.45
C PRO A 570 -11.46 -4.84 -26.79
N LEU A 571 -11.01 -3.97 -27.68
CA LEU A 571 -11.55 -3.81 -29.03
C LEU A 571 -10.84 -4.69 -30.06
N THR A 572 -9.60 -5.09 -29.77
CA THR A 572 -8.80 -6.01 -30.58
C THR A 572 -8.61 -7.33 -29.84
N PRO A 573 -8.61 -8.49 -30.52
CA PRO A 573 -8.33 -9.77 -29.89
C PRO A 573 -7.00 -9.74 -29.14
N LEU A 574 -7.02 -10.22 -27.90
CA LEU A 574 -5.83 -10.40 -27.05
C LEU A 574 -5.03 -11.62 -27.55
N LEU A 575 -4.49 -11.53 -28.76
CA LEU A 575 -3.50 -12.48 -29.29
C LEU A 575 -2.12 -12.06 -28.78
N ASP A 576 -1.28 -13.05 -28.45
CA ASP A 576 0.04 -12.88 -27.79
C ASP A 576 1.10 -12.10 -28.62
N SER A 577 0.73 -11.43 -29.72
CA SER A 577 1.65 -10.83 -30.69
C SER A 577 1.44 -9.34 -31.00
N THR A 578 0.55 -8.62 -30.30
CA THR A 578 0.35 -7.17 -30.56
C THR A 578 1.02 -6.29 -29.51
N SER A 579 1.85 -5.33 -29.96
CA SER A 579 2.52 -4.35 -29.09
C SER A 579 1.56 -3.30 -28.51
N SER A 580 0.35 -3.18 -29.07
CA SER A 580 -0.69 -2.24 -28.61
C SER A 580 -2.09 -2.82 -28.73
N VAL A 581 -2.85 -2.78 -27.65
CA VAL A 581 -4.27 -3.16 -27.57
C VAL A 581 -5.10 -1.91 -27.34
N THR A 582 -6.24 -1.76 -28.03
CA THR A 582 -7.15 -0.63 -27.75
C THR A 582 -8.25 -1.09 -26.78
N LEU A 583 -8.47 -0.34 -25.70
CA LEU A 583 -9.48 -0.62 -24.69
C LEU A 583 -10.57 0.46 -24.71
N ALA A 584 -11.82 0.04 -24.65
CA ALA A 584 -12.97 0.91 -24.47
C ALA A 584 -13.36 1.03 -22.99
N LYS A 585 -13.75 2.25 -22.60
CA LYS A 585 -14.23 2.57 -21.25
C LYS A 585 -15.66 2.09 -21.04
N LEU A 586 -15.98 1.61 -19.84
CA LEU A 586 -17.36 1.34 -19.44
C LEU A 586 -18.15 2.66 -19.39
N GLN A 587 -19.20 2.78 -20.19
CA GLN A 587 -20.05 3.97 -20.26
C GLN A 587 -21.51 3.59 -20.15
N GLN A 588 -22.29 4.39 -19.39
CA GLN A 588 -23.74 4.18 -19.28
C GLN A 588 -24.45 4.37 -20.64
N LYS A 589 -24.02 5.38 -21.42
CA LYS A 589 -24.46 5.59 -22.80
C LYS A 589 -23.51 4.91 -23.77
N THR A 590 -23.48 3.59 -23.75
CA THR A 590 -22.54 2.82 -24.57
C THR A 590 -22.79 3.00 -26.07
N THR A 591 -21.70 3.10 -26.83
CA THR A 591 -21.65 3.09 -28.30
C THR A 591 -21.09 1.77 -28.84
N LEU A 592 -20.93 0.78 -27.96
CA LEU A 592 -20.34 -0.53 -28.25
C LEU A 592 -21.43 -1.55 -28.53
N VAL A 593 -21.26 -2.37 -29.57
CA VAL A 593 -22.20 -3.45 -29.92
C VAL A 593 -21.45 -4.73 -30.30
N PHE A 594 -21.96 -5.88 -29.84
CA PHE A 594 -21.43 -7.18 -30.27
C PHE A 594 -21.84 -7.47 -31.72
N GLN A 595 -20.90 -7.92 -32.55
CA GLN A 595 -21.21 -8.35 -33.92
C GLN A 595 -22.10 -9.59 -33.95
N LYS A 596 -21.83 -10.56 -33.08
CA LYS A 596 -22.55 -11.84 -32.98
C LYS A 596 -22.96 -12.13 -31.54
N SER A 597 -24.16 -12.65 -31.37
CA SER A 597 -24.68 -13.18 -30.11
C SER A 597 -25.17 -14.61 -30.33
N LYS A 598 -25.48 -15.33 -29.23
CA LYS A 598 -25.99 -16.72 -29.30
C LYS A 598 -27.27 -16.88 -30.17
N ARG A 599 -28.02 -15.80 -30.41
CA ARG A 599 -29.31 -15.84 -31.13
C ARG A 599 -29.33 -15.00 -32.40
N ASN A 600 -28.60 -13.88 -32.41
CA ASN A 600 -28.64 -12.88 -33.49
C ASN A 600 -27.22 -12.48 -33.91
N SER A 601 -27.03 -12.17 -35.19
CA SER A 601 -25.81 -11.59 -35.74
C SER A 601 -26.14 -10.34 -36.55
N LEU A 602 -25.30 -9.31 -36.46
CA LEU A 602 -25.34 -8.19 -37.40
C LEU A 602 -24.74 -8.64 -38.73
N SER A 603 -25.32 -8.17 -39.82
CA SER A 603 -24.72 -8.31 -41.13
C SER A 603 -23.54 -7.35 -41.29
N ASP A 604 -22.68 -7.65 -42.27
CA ASP A 604 -21.48 -6.83 -42.53
C ASP A 604 -21.82 -5.40 -42.97
N GLN A 605 -22.99 -5.17 -43.59
CA GLN A 605 -23.41 -3.82 -43.99
C GLN A 605 -23.87 -2.99 -42.79
N ILE A 606 -24.66 -3.59 -41.88
CA ILE A 606 -25.04 -2.91 -40.62
C ILE A 606 -23.79 -2.65 -39.79
N ALA A 607 -22.85 -3.59 -39.77
CA ALA A 607 -21.58 -3.41 -39.08
C ALA A 607 -20.78 -2.20 -39.63
N LYS A 608 -20.61 -2.12 -40.94
CA LYS A 608 -19.95 -0.96 -41.59
C LYS A 608 -20.68 0.35 -41.30
N LEU A 609 -22.01 0.35 -41.35
CA LEU A 609 -22.82 1.53 -41.03
C LEU A 609 -22.62 1.98 -39.58
N VAL A 610 -22.63 1.06 -38.62
CA VAL A 610 -22.36 1.35 -37.21
C VAL A 610 -20.99 2.01 -37.04
N GLY A 611 -19.97 1.53 -37.77
CA GLY A 611 -18.65 2.18 -37.79
C GLY A 611 -18.68 3.61 -38.34
N LYS A 612 -19.40 3.86 -39.43
CA LYS A 612 -19.52 5.20 -40.06
C LYS A 612 -20.23 6.23 -39.17
N VAL A 613 -21.22 5.81 -38.39
CA VAL A 613 -21.94 6.69 -37.45
C VAL A 613 -21.18 6.92 -36.14
N GLY A 614 -20.04 6.24 -35.92
CA GLY A 614 -19.22 6.38 -34.72
C GLY A 614 -19.46 5.33 -33.63
N GLY A 615 -20.24 4.30 -33.91
CA GLY A 615 -20.34 3.12 -33.05
C GLY A 615 -19.16 2.17 -33.25
N THR A 616 -18.87 1.34 -32.25
CA THR A 616 -17.75 0.39 -32.30
C THR A 616 -18.25 -1.04 -32.15
N ILE A 617 -17.70 -1.92 -32.97
CA ILE A 617 -18.10 -3.32 -33.04
C ILE A 617 -17.09 -4.17 -32.31
N ILE A 618 -17.59 -5.09 -31.49
CA ILE A 618 -16.79 -5.99 -30.69
C ILE A 618 -17.06 -7.43 -31.11
N GLU A 619 -15.98 -8.17 -31.31
CA GLU A 619 -16.02 -9.62 -31.48
C GLU A 619 -16.06 -10.31 -30.10
N ARG A 620 -16.95 -11.29 -29.95
CA ARG A 620 -17.28 -11.89 -28.64
C ARG A 620 -16.10 -12.66 -27.99
N ASP A 621 -15.10 -13.05 -28.76
CA ASP A 621 -14.02 -13.94 -28.29
C ASP A 621 -12.87 -13.20 -27.58
N THR A 622 -13.08 -11.95 -27.20
CA THR A 622 -12.01 -11.05 -26.73
C THR A 622 -11.84 -10.97 -25.20
N PHE A 623 -12.84 -11.33 -24.38
CA PHE A 623 -12.75 -11.27 -22.90
C PHE A 623 -13.85 -12.08 -22.15
N PRO A 624 -13.71 -12.33 -20.83
CA PRO A 624 -14.67 -13.12 -20.04
C PRO A 624 -16.07 -12.50 -19.92
N ASP A 625 -17.12 -13.33 -19.90
CA ASP A 625 -18.53 -12.90 -19.77
C ASP A 625 -18.84 -12.46 -18.32
N HIS A 626 -19.65 -11.40 -18.16
CA HIS A 626 -20.11 -10.88 -16.87
C HIS A 626 -21.61 -10.59 -16.94
N MET A 627 -22.36 -10.85 -15.86
CA MET A 627 -23.84 -10.77 -15.83
C MET A 627 -24.40 -9.40 -16.28
N ASP A 628 -23.74 -8.32 -15.88
CA ASP A 628 -24.11 -6.93 -16.18
C ASP A 628 -23.45 -6.34 -17.45
N LEU A 629 -22.63 -7.12 -18.16
CA LEU A 629 -21.91 -6.63 -19.35
C LEU A 629 -22.86 -6.15 -20.46
N LYS A 630 -24.04 -6.76 -20.56
CA LYS A 630 -25.14 -6.39 -21.49
C LYS A 630 -25.64 -4.95 -21.33
N THR A 631 -25.35 -4.30 -20.21
CA THR A 631 -25.67 -2.90 -19.94
C THR A 631 -24.65 -1.96 -20.60
N TYR A 632 -23.40 -2.42 -20.76
CA TYR A 632 -22.26 -1.66 -21.26
C TYR A 632 -21.82 -2.04 -22.67
N VAL A 633 -22.23 -3.20 -23.18
CA VAL A 633 -22.08 -3.61 -24.58
C VAL A 633 -23.42 -4.11 -25.10
N LEU A 634 -23.93 -3.44 -26.13
CA LEU A 634 -25.25 -3.72 -26.66
C LEU A 634 -25.28 -5.05 -27.42
N THR A 635 -26.37 -5.79 -27.27
CA THR A 635 -26.60 -7.02 -28.04
C THR A 635 -27.10 -6.69 -29.45
N PRO A 636 -26.78 -7.51 -30.46
CA PRO A 636 -27.19 -7.30 -31.84
C PRO A 636 -28.69 -7.52 -31.99
N SER A 637 -29.45 -6.42 -31.89
CA SER A 637 -30.90 -6.40 -32.15
C SER A 637 -31.32 -5.04 -32.68
N PRO A 638 -32.41 -4.95 -33.47
CA PRO A 638 -32.88 -3.70 -34.07
C PRO A 638 -33.07 -2.57 -33.05
N ARG A 639 -33.67 -2.89 -31.89
CA ARG A 639 -33.91 -1.92 -30.82
C ARG A 639 -32.62 -1.43 -30.16
N LYS A 640 -31.63 -2.31 -30.03
CA LYS A 640 -30.32 -1.98 -29.44
C LYS A 640 -29.47 -1.15 -30.40
N ILE A 641 -29.57 -1.37 -31.71
CA ILE A 641 -28.96 -0.49 -32.70
C ILE A 641 -29.60 0.91 -32.63
N LEU A 642 -30.93 1.02 -32.52
CA LEU A 642 -31.56 2.34 -32.30
C LEU A 642 -31.09 3.02 -31.00
N GLN A 643 -30.97 2.25 -29.92
CA GLN A 643 -30.43 2.75 -28.66
C GLN A 643 -28.99 3.28 -28.84
N LEU A 644 -28.15 2.58 -29.62
CA LEU A 644 -26.79 3.03 -29.96
C LEU A 644 -26.82 4.37 -30.72
N LEU A 645 -27.68 4.49 -31.73
CA LEU A 645 -27.82 5.74 -32.51
C LEU A 645 -28.32 6.90 -31.64
N LEU A 646 -29.17 6.64 -30.65
CA LEU A 646 -29.64 7.67 -29.69
C LEU A 646 -28.57 8.08 -28.67
N ASN A 647 -27.59 7.21 -28.39
CA ASN A 647 -26.48 7.52 -27.50
C ASN A 647 -25.42 8.43 -28.16
N LEU A 648 -25.35 8.42 -29.49
CA LEU A 648 -24.45 9.24 -30.29
C LEU A 648 -25.00 10.65 -30.54
N GLU A 649 -24.12 11.56 -30.94
CA GLU A 649 -24.54 12.90 -31.31
C GLU A 649 -25.32 12.89 -32.63
N LYS A 650 -26.50 13.52 -32.63
CA LYS A 650 -27.45 13.46 -33.76
C LYS A 650 -26.82 13.85 -35.10
N HIS A 651 -25.97 14.87 -35.12
CA HIS A 651 -25.34 15.35 -36.35
C HIS A 651 -24.34 14.31 -36.92
N GLN A 652 -23.61 13.61 -36.04
CA GLN A 652 -22.69 12.54 -36.42
C GLN A 652 -23.45 11.35 -37.02
N VAL A 653 -24.58 10.99 -36.42
CA VAL A 653 -25.44 9.91 -36.94
C VAL A 653 -26.01 10.26 -38.30
N ILE A 654 -26.52 11.49 -38.47
CA ILE A 654 -27.07 11.96 -39.76
C ILE A 654 -25.97 11.91 -40.84
N HIS A 655 -24.80 12.49 -40.58
CA HIS A 655 -23.69 12.49 -41.53
C HIS A 655 -23.16 11.08 -41.86
N GLY A 656 -23.07 10.21 -40.84
CA GLY A 656 -22.67 8.81 -41.02
C GLY A 656 -23.67 8.03 -41.89
N ILE A 657 -24.96 8.33 -41.78
CA ILE A 657 -26.00 7.73 -42.63
C ILE A 657 -26.01 8.38 -44.01
N GLU A 658 -25.80 9.69 -44.15
CA GLU A 658 -25.70 10.35 -45.46
C GLU A 658 -24.61 9.73 -46.33
N SER A 659 -23.42 9.49 -45.73
CA SER A 659 -22.26 8.84 -46.35
C SER A 659 -22.39 7.31 -46.51
N ALA A 660 -23.47 6.71 -46.04
CA ALA A 660 -23.75 5.29 -46.23
C ALA A 660 -24.21 5.00 -47.68
N SER A 661 -23.84 3.84 -48.20
CA SER A 661 -24.26 3.33 -49.50
C SER A 661 -25.76 2.99 -49.49
N ALA A 662 -26.36 2.91 -50.69
CA ALA A 662 -27.76 2.51 -50.83
C ALA A 662 -28.05 1.13 -50.19
N MET A 663 -27.11 0.17 -50.33
CA MET A 663 -27.24 -1.17 -49.75
C MET A 663 -27.26 -1.11 -48.21
N GLU A 664 -26.37 -0.32 -47.60
CA GLU A 664 -26.33 -0.15 -46.13
C GLU A 664 -27.61 0.52 -45.60
N LYS A 665 -28.17 1.49 -46.33
CA LYS A 665 -29.43 2.18 -45.97
C LYS A 665 -30.64 1.26 -46.07
N GLU A 666 -30.77 0.51 -47.16
CA GLU A 666 -31.88 -0.45 -47.35
C GLU A 666 -31.84 -1.58 -46.32
N GLU A 667 -30.64 -2.08 -45.99
CA GLU A 667 -30.50 -3.12 -45.00
C GLU A 667 -30.81 -2.61 -43.59
N LEU A 668 -30.40 -1.38 -43.24
CA LEU A 668 -30.82 -0.74 -42.00
C LEU A 668 -32.35 -0.59 -41.93
N LYS A 669 -33.01 -0.16 -43.02
CA LYS A 669 -34.47 -0.06 -43.06
C LYS A 669 -35.14 -1.40 -42.86
N SER A 670 -34.70 -2.43 -43.59
CA SER A 670 -35.20 -3.80 -43.44
C SER A 670 -35.04 -4.27 -41.99
N TYR A 671 -33.87 -4.08 -41.40
CA TYR A 671 -33.58 -4.47 -40.03
C TYR A 671 -34.47 -3.77 -39.01
N LEU A 672 -34.66 -2.44 -39.13
CA LEU A 672 -35.51 -1.65 -38.24
C LEU A 672 -37.01 -1.88 -38.46
N SER A 673 -37.43 -2.27 -39.66
CA SER A 673 -38.85 -2.54 -39.99
C SER A 673 -39.44 -3.73 -39.22
N SER A 674 -38.58 -4.56 -38.63
CA SER A 674 -38.94 -5.70 -37.77
C SER A 674 -39.44 -5.29 -36.37
N LEU A 675 -39.34 -4.01 -36.00
CA LEU A 675 -39.82 -3.50 -34.72
C LEU A 675 -41.35 -3.40 -34.68
N ASP A 676 -41.94 -3.73 -33.53
CA ASP A 676 -43.40 -3.62 -33.34
C ASP A 676 -43.85 -2.20 -32.95
N SER A 677 -42.98 -1.42 -32.29
CA SER A 677 -43.28 -0.07 -31.81
C SER A 677 -42.02 0.78 -31.63
N LEU A 678 -42.20 2.11 -31.64
CA LEU A 678 -41.14 3.10 -31.43
C LEU A 678 -41.52 4.07 -30.30
N THR A 679 -40.56 4.44 -29.46
CA THR A 679 -40.66 5.50 -28.45
C THR A 679 -40.60 6.89 -29.10
N LEU A 680 -40.97 7.94 -28.35
CA LEU A 680 -40.96 9.32 -28.85
C LEU A 680 -39.56 9.77 -29.32
N ALA A 681 -38.51 9.40 -28.57
CA ALA A 681 -37.13 9.73 -28.91
C ALA A 681 -36.65 8.98 -30.17
N GLU A 682 -36.97 7.68 -30.28
CA GLU A 682 -36.66 6.86 -31.46
C GLU A 682 -37.36 7.41 -32.71
N LYS A 683 -38.64 7.82 -32.60
CA LYS A 683 -39.38 8.47 -33.69
C LYS A 683 -38.75 9.79 -34.12
N GLY A 684 -38.37 10.62 -33.14
CA GLY A 684 -37.71 11.90 -33.39
C GLY A 684 -36.44 11.72 -34.20
N LEU A 685 -35.56 10.81 -33.78
CA LEU A 685 -34.33 10.50 -34.50
C LEU A 685 -34.61 9.94 -35.90
N LEU A 686 -35.38 8.85 -36.00
CA LEU A 686 -35.62 8.17 -37.27
C LEU A 686 -36.30 9.06 -38.32
N SER A 687 -37.17 9.98 -37.90
CA SER A 687 -37.82 10.93 -38.81
C SER A 687 -36.84 11.93 -39.44
N GLU A 688 -35.71 12.20 -38.77
CA GLU A 688 -34.66 13.13 -39.20
C GLU A 688 -33.61 12.46 -40.09
N LEU A 689 -33.54 11.13 -40.12
CA LEU A 689 -32.53 10.40 -40.89
C LEU A 689 -32.88 10.34 -42.40
N PRO A 690 -31.91 10.57 -43.30
CA PRO A 690 -32.13 10.47 -44.73
C PRO A 690 -32.14 9.01 -45.21
N LEU A 691 -33.24 8.31 -44.95
CA LEU A 691 -33.43 6.88 -45.24
C LEU A 691 -34.44 6.59 -46.36
N PHE A 692 -35.33 7.52 -46.68
CA PHE A 692 -36.43 7.28 -47.61
C PHE A 692 -36.19 7.95 -48.94
N HIS A 693 -36.65 7.34 -50.04
CA HIS A 693 -36.55 7.96 -51.36
C HIS A 693 -37.56 9.11 -51.47
N SER A 694 -37.21 10.14 -52.24
CA SER A 694 -38.12 11.22 -52.61
C SER A 694 -38.83 10.91 -53.94
N MET A 695 -40.12 11.24 -54.02
CA MET A 695 -40.82 11.36 -55.29
C MET A 695 -40.22 12.50 -56.10
N ALA A 696 -40.28 12.41 -57.43
CA ALA A 696 -39.90 13.51 -58.30
C ALA A 696 -40.69 14.78 -57.90
N SER A 697 -40.02 15.91 -57.72
CA SER A 697 -40.67 17.16 -57.30
C SER A 697 -40.06 18.37 -58.00
N LEU A 698 -40.79 19.49 -58.02
CA LEU A 698 -40.29 20.74 -58.62
C LEU A 698 -39.01 21.28 -57.94
N LYS A 699 -38.74 20.86 -56.70
CA LYS A 699 -37.63 21.37 -55.87
C LYS A 699 -36.47 20.38 -55.72
N PHE A 700 -36.67 19.10 -56.04
CA PHE A 700 -35.72 18.01 -55.77
C PHE A 700 -35.67 16.98 -56.91
N SER A 701 -34.48 16.49 -57.21
CA SER A 701 -34.30 15.41 -58.17
C SER A 701 -34.82 14.08 -57.62
N PRO A 702 -35.42 13.22 -58.47
CA PRO A 702 -35.93 11.91 -58.05
C PRO A 702 -34.81 11.00 -57.55
N GLY A 703 -35.14 10.14 -56.57
CA GLY A 703 -34.23 9.09 -56.09
C GLY A 703 -33.19 9.54 -55.06
N GLN A 704 -33.22 10.79 -54.59
CA GLN A 704 -32.41 11.21 -53.45
C GLN A 704 -33.01 10.73 -52.12
N TYR A 705 -32.14 10.32 -51.20
CA TYR A 705 -32.51 9.95 -49.84
C TYR A 705 -32.84 11.19 -49.02
N ILE A 706 -34.02 11.21 -48.41
CA ILE A 706 -34.56 12.32 -47.64
C ILE A 706 -35.00 11.87 -46.24
N SER A 707 -34.98 12.82 -45.31
CA SER A 707 -35.66 12.71 -44.03
C SER A 707 -37.17 12.91 -44.20
N VAL A 708 -37.97 12.29 -43.33
CA VAL A 708 -39.46 12.31 -43.41
C VAL A 708 -40.10 13.20 -42.36
N LYS A 709 -39.31 13.91 -41.55
CA LYS A 709 -39.81 14.84 -40.52
C LYS A 709 -40.75 15.88 -41.14
N SER A 710 -42.00 15.85 -40.70
CA SER A 710 -43.07 16.75 -41.16
C SER A 710 -43.36 16.67 -42.68
N LYS A 711 -43.03 15.54 -43.33
CA LYS A 711 -43.33 15.29 -44.74
C LYS A 711 -44.40 14.21 -44.87
N GLN A 712 -45.10 14.20 -45.99
CA GLN A 712 -46.07 13.17 -46.35
C GLN A 712 -45.38 12.08 -47.19
N ALA A 713 -45.98 10.89 -47.28
CA ALA A 713 -45.45 9.81 -48.11
C ALA A 713 -46.57 9.20 -48.97
N VAL A 714 -46.25 8.71 -50.17
CA VAL A 714 -47.22 8.00 -51.02
C VAL A 714 -47.33 6.54 -50.56
N VAL A 715 -48.54 5.98 -50.54
CA VAL A 715 -48.75 4.56 -50.22
C VAL A 715 -48.07 3.62 -51.23
N LEU A 716 -47.55 2.49 -50.74
CA LEU A 716 -47.03 1.42 -51.60
C LEU A 716 -48.11 0.93 -52.56
N ASN A 717 -47.78 0.80 -53.86
CA ASN A 717 -48.67 0.32 -54.92
C ASN A 717 -50.02 1.07 -54.98
N SER A 718 -49.96 2.40 -55.12
CA SER A 718 -51.16 3.23 -55.29
C SER A 718 -52.01 2.76 -56.48
N VAL A 719 -53.34 2.85 -56.35
CA VAL A 719 -54.29 2.51 -57.43
C VAL A 719 -55.14 3.75 -57.75
N PRO A 720 -54.98 4.38 -58.92
CA PRO A 720 -54.01 4.09 -60.00
C PRO A 720 -52.55 4.36 -59.60
N SER A 721 -51.60 3.73 -60.31
CA SER A 721 -50.17 3.98 -60.10
C SER A 721 -49.82 5.40 -60.52
N ILE A 722 -49.14 6.15 -59.65
CA ILE A 722 -48.66 7.50 -59.95
C ILE A 722 -47.43 7.38 -60.88
N PRO A 723 -47.46 7.94 -62.09
CA PRO A 723 -46.32 7.92 -63.01
C PRO A 723 -45.10 8.66 -62.44
N GLU A 724 -43.89 8.13 -62.65
CA GLU A 724 -42.63 8.70 -62.13
C GLU A 724 -42.30 10.08 -62.72
N ASN A 725 -42.87 10.42 -63.88
CA ASN A 725 -42.68 11.72 -64.55
C ASN A 725 -43.56 12.84 -63.97
N LEU A 726 -44.50 12.54 -63.07
CA LEU A 726 -45.30 13.57 -62.41
C LEU A 726 -44.50 14.23 -61.28
N LEU A 727 -44.27 15.54 -61.41
CA LEU A 727 -43.53 16.32 -60.42
C LEU A 727 -44.46 16.76 -59.29
N MET A 728 -44.20 16.32 -58.06
CA MET A 728 -44.90 16.79 -56.86
C MET A 728 -44.57 18.27 -56.56
N THR A 729 -45.51 18.99 -55.94
CA THR A 729 -45.32 20.41 -55.55
C THR A 729 -44.31 20.59 -54.43
N ASP A 730 -44.34 19.66 -53.47
CA ASP A 730 -43.48 19.63 -52.29
C ASP A 730 -42.80 18.26 -52.16
N ILE A 731 -41.85 18.16 -51.23
CA ILE A 731 -41.06 16.95 -51.02
C ILE A 731 -41.93 15.88 -50.35
N VAL A 732 -42.34 14.89 -51.13
CA VAL A 732 -43.12 13.73 -50.67
C VAL A 732 -42.22 12.49 -50.72
N ALA A 733 -42.24 11.68 -49.66
CA ALA A 733 -41.48 10.44 -49.62
C ALA A 733 -42.15 9.33 -50.44
N GLN A 734 -41.33 8.54 -51.12
CA GLN A 734 -41.76 7.37 -51.86
C GLN A 734 -41.71 6.15 -50.93
N CYS A 735 -42.84 5.48 -50.75
CA CYS A 735 -42.89 4.16 -50.13
C CYS A 735 -42.54 3.10 -51.19
N ALA A 736 -41.27 2.73 -51.32
CA ALA A 736 -40.80 1.87 -52.41
C ALA A 736 -40.97 0.37 -52.11
N ASN A 737 -40.92 -0.03 -50.84
CA ASN A 737 -41.02 -1.43 -50.43
C ASN A 737 -41.81 -1.61 -49.12
N GLU A 738 -42.00 -2.87 -48.71
CA GLU A 738 -42.74 -3.19 -47.48
C GLU A 738 -42.02 -2.71 -46.21
N ALA A 739 -40.68 -2.64 -46.22
CA ALA A 739 -39.92 -2.11 -45.09
C ALA A 739 -40.18 -0.61 -44.90
N ASP A 740 -40.23 0.16 -45.99
CA ASP A 740 -40.64 1.57 -45.99
C ASP A 740 -42.06 1.72 -45.45
N ARG A 741 -43.00 0.89 -45.93
CA ARG A 741 -44.41 0.93 -45.48
C ARG A 741 -44.52 0.72 -43.98
N ARG A 742 -43.83 -0.29 -43.44
CA ARG A 742 -43.80 -0.59 -42.01
C ARG A 742 -43.17 0.55 -41.21
N LEU A 743 -42.02 1.06 -41.63
CA LEU A 743 -41.33 2.15 -40.93
C LEU A 743 -42.13 3.46 -40.93
N LEU A 744 -42.68 3.86 -42.08
CA LEU A 744 -43.53 5.06 -42.19
C LEU A 744 -44.78 4.95 -41.31
N THR A 745 -45.38 3.76 -41.24
CA THR A 745 -46.51 3.46 -40.35
C THR A 745 -46.10 3.57 -38.87
N LEU A 746 -44.95 3.01 -38.48
CA LEU A 746 -44.42 3.11 -37.10
C LEU A 746 -44.11 4.56 -36.70
N LEU A 747 -43.63 5.36 -37.64
CA LEU A 747 -43.37 6.80 -37.49
C LEU A 747 -44.66 7.64 -37.46
N LYS A 748 -45.82 7.05 -37.79
CA LYS A 748 -47.11 7.74 -37.94
C LYS A 748 -47.06 8.86 -38.99
N ILE A 749 -46.38 8.60 -40.11
CA ILE A 749 -46.39 9.49 -41.27
C ILE A 749 -47.67 9.22 -42.07
N ASP A 750 -48.33 10.28 -42.52
CA ASP A 750 -49.54 10.16 -43.34
C ASP A 750 -49.21 9.59 -44.72
N LEU A 751 -49.73 8.39 -44.99
CA LEU A 751 -49.63 7.70 -46.26
C LEU A 751 -50.75 8.15 -47.20
N LEU A 752 -50.42 8.96 -48.20
CA LEU A 752 -51.32 9.48 -49.21
C LEU A 752 -51.67 8.40 -50.24
N ASN A 753 -52.97 8.24 -50.51
CA ASN A 753 -53.43 7.46 -51.66
C ASN A 753 -53.29 8.24 -52.97
N ALA A 754 -53.57 7.60 -54.11
CA ALA A 754 -53.43 8.21 -55.44
C ALA A 754 -54.28 9.48 -55.59
N ALA A 755 -55.51 9.50 -55.06
CA ALA A 755 -56.42 10.63 -55.15
C ALA A 755 -55.96 11.82 -54.29
N GLN A 756 -55.47 11.58 -53.06
CA GLN A 756 -54.90 12.61 -52.20
C GLN A 756 -53.61 13.20 -52.78
N ALA A 757 -52.76 12.38 -53.40
CA ALA A 757 -51.59 12.86 -54.13
C ALA A 757 -52.00 13.72 -55.34
N ALA A 758 -53.01 13.29 -56.11
CA ALA A 758 -53.59 14.07 -57.20
C ALA A 758 -54.14 15.42 -56.72
N THR A 759 -54.74 15.47 -55.53
CA THR A 759 -55.24 16.71 -54.91
C THR A 759 -54.11 17.72 -54.69
N LEU A 760 -52.92 17.28 -54.26
CA LEU A 760 -51.75 18.16 -54.11
C LEU A 760 -51.25 18.68 -55.47
N LEU A 761 -51.24 17.83 -56.51
CA LEU A 761 -50.86 18.22 -57.86
C LEU A 761 -51.84 19.28 -58.43
N VAL A 762 -53.14 19.09 -58.25
CA VAL A 762 -54.18 20.04 -58.66
C VAL A 762 -54.07 21.37 -57.94
N ASP A 763 -53.75 21.36 -56.63
CA ASP A 763 -53.47 22.59 -55.89
C ASP A 763 -52.25 23.34 -56.45
N GLY A 764 -51.24 22.62 -56.92
CA GLY A 764 -50.09 23.20 -57.61
C GLY A 764 -50.44 23.86 -58.95
N ILE A 765 -51.34 23.25 -59.73
CA ILE A 765 -51.83 23.85 -60.99
C ILE A 765 -52.61 25.13 -60.68
N LYS A 766 -53.50 25.10 -59.68
CA LYS A 766 -54.27 26.28 -59.25
C LYS A 766 -53.38 27.43 -58.76
N LYS A 767 -52.24 27.11 -58.15
CA LYS A 767 -51.21 28.08 -57.70
C LYS A 767 -50.21 28.47 -58.81
N SER A 768 -50.41 28.01 -60.04
CA SER A 768 -49.53 28.28 -61.20
C SER A 768 -48.07 27.86 -60.99
N LEU A 769 -47.84 26.74 -60.29
CA LEU A 769 -46.50 26.22 -60.00
C LEU A 769 -45.90 25.37 -61.13
N TYR A 770 -46.74 24.90 -62.06
CA TYR A 770 -46.35 24.01 -63.15
C TYR A 770 -46.24 24.73 -64.49
N LYS A 771 -45.31 24.27 -65.33
CA LYS A 771 -45.29 24.64 -66.75
C LYS A 771 -46.46 23.97 -67.47
N ARG A 772 -46.85 24.53 -68.62
CA ARG A 772 -47.95 24.02 -69.46
C ARG A 772 -47.89 22.51 -69.70
N GLN A 773 -46.74 22.01 -70.16
CA GLN A 773 -46.56 20.58 -70.45
C GLN A 773 -46.74 19.69 -69.22
N GLU A 774 -46.33 20.16 -68.03
CA GLU A 774 -46.44 19.42 -66.77
C GLU A 774 -47.90 19.41 -66.29
N ALA A 775 -48.60 20.54 -66.37
CA ALA A 775 -50.02 20.64 -66.04
C ALA A 775 -50.89 19.76 -66.96
N ASP A 776 -50.58 19.74 -68.26
CA ASP A 776 -51.26 18.89 -69.24
C ASP A 776 -51.03 17.40 -68.93
N GLN A 777 -49.81 16.99 -68.56
CA GLN A 777 -49.50 15.61 -68.16
C GLN A 777 -50.25 15.19 -66.88
N ILE A 778 -50.28 16.06 -65.86
CA ILE A 778 -51.02 15.82 -64.62
C ILE A 778 -52.52 15.65 -64.93
N MET A 779 -53.11 16.59 -65.65
CA MET A 779 -54.54 16.55 -65.96
C MET A 779 -54.89 15.39 -66.91
N THR A 780 -53.99 15.01 -67.81
CA THR A 780 -54.16 13.83 -68.66
C THR A 780 -54.25 12.56 -67.82
N TRP A 781 -53.35 12.37 -66.85
CA TRP A 781 -53.38 11.22 -65.96
C TRP A 781 -54.63 11.21 -65.06
N ILE A 782 -55.01 12.36 -64.51
CA ILE A 782 -56.23 12.49 -63.68
C ILE A 782 -57.48 12.13 -64.50
N LEU A 783 -57.61 12.66 -65.71
CA LEU A 783 -58.77 12.38 -66.58
C LEU A 783 -58.78 10.93 -67.08
N GLN A 784 -57.61 10.34 -67.35
CA GLN A 784 -57.51 8.93 -67.77
C GLN A 784 -58.01 7.97 -66.69
N HIS A 785 -57.88 8.34 -65.40
CA HIS A 785 -58.26 7.52 -64.26
C HIS A 785 -59.36 8.15 -63.38
N GLY A 786 -60.12 9.12 -63.91
CA GLY A 786 -61.04 9.93 -63.14
C GLY A 786 -62.14 9.13 -62.43
N SER A 787 -62.62 8.03 -63.03
CA SER A 787 -63.62 7.14 -62.40
C SER A 787 -63.17 6.58 -61.05
N ILE A 788 -61.86 6.32 -60.90
CA ILE A 788 -61.26 5.80 -59.66
C ILE A 788 -60.86 6.98 -58.75
N LEU A 789 -60.21 8.00 -59.30
CA LEU A 789 -59.68 9.10 -58.50
C LEU A 789 -60.79 9.96 -57.87
N PHE A 790 -61.83 10.30 -58.63
CA PHE A 790 -62.94 11.13 -58.14
C PHE A 790 -63.86 10.39 -57.17
N SER A 791 -63.94 9.06 -57.26
CA SER A 791 -64.69 8.25 -56.28
C SER A 791 -63.94 8.06 -54.97
N GLN A 792 -62.60 8.08 -55.00
CA GLN A 792 -61.75 7.98 -53.81
C GLN A 792 -61.63 9.30 -53.02
N ASP A 793 -61.71 10.45 -53.69
CA ASP A 793 -61.61 11.77 -53.04
C ASP A 793 -62.58 12.78 -53.68
N GLU A 794 -63.66 13.10 -52.97
CA GLU A 794 -64.64 14.10 -53.41
C GLU A 794 -64.04 15.51 -53.49
N THR A 795 -63.00 15.80 -52.69
CA THR A 795 -62.33 17.10 -52.72
C THR A 795 -61.55 17.30 -54.01
N LEU A 796 -60.93 16.24 -54.54
CA LEU A 796 -60.28 16.23 -55.85
C LEU A 796 -61.30 16.56 -56.95
N TYR A 797 -62.46 15.90 -56.93
CA TYR A 797 -63.52 16.16 -57.91
C TYR A 797 -63.95 17.63 -57.92
N ARG A 798 -64.26 18.19 -56.75
CA ARG A 798 -64.69 19.60 -56.63
C ARG A 798 -63.59 20.55 -57.12
N LYS A 799 -62.33 20.30 -56.75
CA LYS A 799 -61.19 21.11 -57.20
C LYS A 799 -60.99 21.04 -58.71
N CYS A 800 -61.04 19.86 -59.31
CA CYS A 800 -60.92 19.69 -60.76
C CYS A 800 -62.09 20.30 -61.53
N LYS A 801 -63.32 20.24 -61.00
CA LYS A 801 -64.51 20.84 -61.62
C LYS A 801 -64.40 22.34 -61.73
N ASP A 802 -63.83 22.98 -60.71
CA ASP A 802 -63.63 24.43 -60.67
C ASP A 802 -62.31 24.89 -61.30
N LEU A 803 -61.43 23.95 -61.70
CA LEU A 803 -60.14 24.28 -62.27
C LEU A 803 -60.27 24.68 -63.74
N SER A 804 -59.74 25.85 -64.07
CA SER A 804 -59.48 26.24 -65.45
C SER A 804 -58.12 25.69 -65.87
N PHE A 805 -58.09 24.56 -66.58
CA PHE A 805 -56.84 23.91 -67.00
C PHE A 805 -56.69 23.78 -68.51
N ILE A 806 -57.77 23.87 -69.29
CA ILE A 806 -57.72 23.71 -70.75
C ILE A 806 -57.42 25.06 -71.40
N GLU A 807 -56.26 25.19 -72.04
CA GLU A 807 -55.87 26.40 -72.79
C GLU A 807 -56.50 26.41 -74.19
N ILE A 808 -57.15 27.51 -74.55
CA ILE A 808 -57.66 27.77 -75.92
C ILE A 808 -56.66 28.60 -76.74
N GLU A 809 -56.85 28.73 -78.06
CA GLU A 809 -55.92 29.44 -78.96
C GLU A 809 -55.56 30.87 -78.52
N THR A 810 -56.46 31.53 -77.78
CA THR A 810 -56.26 32.88 -77.22
C THR A 810 -55.35 32.93 -75.97
N ARG A 811 -54.75 31.81 -75.56
CA ARG A 811 -53.93 31.62 -74.33
C ARG A 811 -54.69 31.82 -73.01
N GLU A 812 -56.01 31.77 -73.03
CA GLU A 812 -56.83 31.75 -71.83
C GLU A 812 -57.11 30.31 -71.39
N HIS A 813 -57.12 30.06 -70.07
CA HIS A 813 -57.53 28.77 -69.53
C HIS A 813 -59.03 28.77 -69.19
N LYS A 814 -59.74 27.76 -69.70
CA LYS A 814 -61.18 27.56 -69.45
C LYS A 814 -61.44 26.29 -68.63
N LYS A 815 -62.60 26.27 -67.96
CA LYS A 815 -63.12 25.10 -67.24
C LYS A 815 -63.64 24.06 -68.24
N ALA A 816 -63.71 22.79 -67.81
CA ALA A 816 -64.30 21.72 -68.61
C ALA A 816 -65.76 22.03 -69.04
N SER A 817 -66.53 22.74 -68.23
CA SER A 817 -67.92 23.13 -68.53
C SER A 817 -68.10 24.15 -69.64
N CYS A 818 -67.02 24.79 -70.10
CA CYS A 818 -67.05 25.72 -71.23
C CYS A 818 -66.99 25.00 -72.58
N PHE A 819 -66.77 23.69 -72.60
CA PHE A 819 -66.61 22.91 -73.82
C PHE A 819 -67.79 21.96 -74.05
N PHE A 820 -68.04 21.65 -75.31
CA PHE A 820 -69.07 20.71 -75.75
C PHE A 820 -68.50 19.30 -75.98
N ASP A 821 -69.33 18.28 -75.82
CA ASP A 821 -68.93 16.89 -76.07
C ASP A 821 -68.67 16.66 -77.58
N PRO A 822 -67.44 16.30 -77.99
CA PRO A 822 -67.13 16.04 -79.39
C PRO A 822 -67.83 14.79 -79.94
N ASN A 823 -68.38 13.89 -79.12
CA ASN A 823 -69.13 12.72 -79.61
C ASN A 823 -70.58 13.05 -79.99
N ASN A 824 -71.10 14.23 -79.63
CA ASN A 824 -72.41 14.65 -80.07
C ASN A 824 -72.36 15.22 -81.50
N ASN A 825 -73.06 14.57 -82.43
CA ASN A 825 -73.10 14.96 -83.84
C ASN A 825 -73.75 16.34 -84.06
N THR A 826 -74.69 16.73 -83.21
CA THR A 826 -75.35 18.04 -83.24
C THR A 826 -74.35 19.13 -82.88
N PHE A 827 -73.58 18.97 -81.80
CA PHE A 827 -72.55 19.95 -81.43
C PHE A 827 -71.47 20.07 -82.53
N LYS A 828 -71.01 18.95 -83.08
CA LYS A 828 -70.05 18.93 -84.21
C LYS A 828 -70.56 19.69 -85.45
N ALA A 829 -71.86 19.65 -85.71
CA ALA A 829 -72.46 20.40 -86.81
C ALA A 829 -72.54 21.91 -86.49
N LEU A 830 -72.69 22.27 -85.21
CA LEU A 830 -72.96 23.64 -84.76
C LEU A 830 -71.71 24.46 -84.40
N PHE A 831 -70.64 23.88 -83.87
CA PHE A 831 -69.51 24.65 -83.34
C PHE A 831 -68.19 24.34 -84.05
N GLU A 832 -67.26 25.31 -84.01
CA GLU A 832 -65.89 25.19 -84.52
C GLU A 832 -65.00 24.38 -83.56
N GLN A 833 -63.79 24.00 -83.99
CA GLN A 833 -62.88 23.16 -83.19
C GLN A 833 -62.53 23.76 -81.83
N ASP A 834 -62.52 25.09 -81.68
CA ASP A 834 -62.17 25.80 -80.44
C ASP A 834 -63.18 25.64 -79.29
N PHE A 835 -64.39 25.17 -79.60
CA PHE A 835 -65.46 24.90 -78.64
C PHE A 835 -65.43 23.47 -78.08
N PHE A 836 -64.53 22.64 -78.59
CA PHE A 836 -64.31 21.28 -78.11
C PHE A 836 -62.99 21.20 -77.34
N PRO A 837 -62.87 20.29 -76.36
CA PRO A 837 -61.61 20.10 -75.66
C PRO A 837 -60.51 19.64 -76.64
N PRO A 838 -59.24 20.06 -76.47
CA PRO A 838 -58.13 19.61 -77.30
C PRO A 838 -57.97 18.09 -77.33
N LEU A 839 -57.44 17.56 -78.44
CA LEU A 839 -57.24 16.11 -78.63
C LEU A 839 -56.40 15.46 -77.52
N ALA A 840 -55.49 16.21 -76.90
CA ALA A 840 -54.69 15.74 -75.77
C ALA A 840 -55.56 15.29 -74.58
N PHE A 841 -56.73 15.89 -74.38
CA PHE A 841 -57.65 15.56 -73.29
C PHE A 841 -58.83 14.66 -73.70
N THR A 842 -58.96 14.32 -74.98
CA THR A 842 -60.06 13.50 -75.50
C THR A 842 -59.57 12.23 -76.20
N SER A 843 -58.29 11.88 -76.02
CA SER A 843 -57.64 10.76 -76.73
C SER A 843 -58.23 9.39 -76.36
N THR A 844 -58.84 9.26 -75.18
CA THR A 844 -59.45 8.00 -74.72
C THR A 844 -60.88 8.22 -74.23
N LEU A 845 -61.68 7.15 -74.23
CA LEU A 845 -63.07 7.18 -73.75
C LEU A 845 -63.14 7.54 -72.26
N GLN A 846 -62.17 7.07 -71.45
CA GLN A 846 -62.13 7.37 -70.01
C GLN A 846 -61.91 8.86 -69.72
N MET A 847 -61.10 9.54 -70.54
CA MET A 847 -60.89 10.98 -70.39
C MET A 847 -62.15 11.78 -70.73
N LEU A 848 -62.86 11.38 -71.78
CA LEU A 848 -64.13 11.97 -72.17
C LEU A 848 -65.19 11.78 -71.07
N ASP A 849 -65.32 10.58 -70.53
CA ASP A 849 -66.24 10.31 -69.42
C ASP A 849 -65.89 11.13 -68.16
N SER A 850 -64.59 11.30 -67.88
CA SER A 850 -64.13 12.18 -66.80
C SER A 850 -64.44 13.64 -67.07
N LEU A 851 -64.27 14.14 -68.30
CA LEU A 851 -64.66 15.51 -68.69
C LEU A 851 -66.17 15.73 -68.60
N ARG A 852 -67.00 14.75 -69.00
CA ARG A 852 -68.45 14.75 -68.80
C ARG A 852 -68.79 14.85 -67.31
N HIS A 853 -68.09 14.08 -66.47
CA HIS A 853 -68.28 14.11 -65.02
C HIS A 853 -67.90 15.48 -64.40
N LEU A 854 -66.86 16.14 -64.93
CA LEU A 854 -66.43 17.49 -64.54
C LEU A 854 -67.33 18.61 -65.08
N GLY A 855 -68.35 18.30 -65.88
CA GLY A 855 -69.38 19.25 -66.31
C GLY A 855 -69.29 19.70 -67.77
N MET A 856 -68.52 19.01 -68.63
CA MET A 856 -68.57 19.20 -70.08
C MET A 856 -70.01 19.06 -70.61
N GLN A 857 -70.39 19.92 -71.55
CA GLN A 857 -71.78 19.99 -72.00
C GLN A 857 -72.12 18.81 -72.92
N THR A 858 -73.04 17.95 -72.48
CA THR A 858 -73.49 16.76 -73.22
C THR A 858 -74.92 16.89 -73.76
N ASP A 859 -75.78 17.61 -73.03
CA ASP A 859 -77.18 17.85 -73.39
C ASP A 859 -77.33 19.10 -74.26
N GLU A 860 -78.02 18.95 -75.38
CA GLU A 860 -78.32 20.02 -76.35
C GLU A 860 -79.11 21.17 -75.72
N ASN A 861 -79.90 20.91 -74.67
CA ASN A 861 -80.59 21.95 -73.92
C ASN A 861 -79.64 22.89 -73.18
N ASN A 862 -78.37 22.54 -72.95
CA ASN A 862 -77.42 23.38 -72.22
C ASN A 862 -76.81 24.51 -73.07
N ILE A 863 -77.02 24.49 -74.39
CA ILE A 863 -76.61 25.59 -75.28
C ILE A 863 -77.25 26.91 -74.81
N THR A 864 -76.43 27.95 -74.66
CA THR A 864 -76.90 29.27 -74.23
C THR A 864 -77.39 30.10 -75.41
N ALA A 865 -78.18 31.15 -75.15
CA ALA A 865 -78.61 32.07 -76.20
C ALA A 865 -77.43 32.73 -76.93
N ASN A 866 -76.31 32.97 -76.24
CA ASN A 866 -75.10 33.52 -76.85
C ASN A 866 -74.40 32.52 -77.77
N ASP A 867 -74.39 31.24 -77.42
CA ASP A 867 -73.82 30.19 -78.26
C ASP A 867 -74.64 30.04 -79.55
N ALA A 868 -75.97 30.02 -79.45
CA ALA A 868 -76.85 29.98 -80.62
C ALA A 868 -76.71 31.22 -81.52
N LEU A 869 -76.53 32.41 -80.92
CA LEU A 869 -76.21 33.64 -81.68
C LEU A 869 -74.84 33.58 -82.36
N HIS A 870 -73.85 32.99 -81.70
CA HIS A 870 -72.52 32.79 -82.30
C HIS A 870 -72.63 31.89 -83.53
N VAL A 871 -73.36 30.77 -83.44
CA VAL A 871 -73.61 29.88 -84.59
C VAL A 871 -74.32 30.62 -85.72
N ALA A 872 -75.36 31.41 -85.42
CA ALA A 872 -76.07 32.20 -86.42
C ALA A 872 -75.17 33.20 -87.15
N LYS A 873 -74.38 33.99 -86.40
CA LYS A 873 -73.40 34.93 -86.97
C LYS A 873 -72.33 34.21 -87.78
N HIS A 874 -71.90 33.02 -87.36
CA HIS A 874 -70.93 32.24 -88.09
C HIS A 874 -71.51 31.65 -89.39
N ILE A 875 -72.79 31.27 -89.41
CA ILE A 875 -73.47 30.84 -90.65
C ILE A 875 -73.49 31.99 -91.67
N GLU A 876 -73.83 33.20 -91.23
CA GLU A 876 -73.85 34.40 -92.08
C GLU A 876 -72.47 34.66 -92.72
N VAL A 877 -71.38 34.54 -91.95
CA VAL A 877 -70.01 34.61 -92.47
C VAL A 877 -69.70 33.43 -93.42
N LEU A 878 -70.12 32.21 -93.08
CA LEU A 878 -69.89 31.02 -93.91
C LEU A 878 -70.67 31.03 -95.23
N GLN A 879 -71.79 31.73 -95.34
CA GLN A 879 -72.52 31.84 -96.60
C GLN A 879 -71.65 32.43 -97.72
N VAL A 880 -70.71 33.31 -97.38
CA VAL A 880 -69.76 33.92 -98.31
C VAL A 880 -68.68 32.91 -98.76
N HIS A 881 -68.26 32.01 -97.88
CA HIS A 881 -67.10 31.14 -98.11
C HIS A 881 -67.44 29.69 -98.50
N SER A 882 -68.60 29.16 -98.08
CA SER A 882 -69.05 27.81 -98.39
C SER A 882 -70.55 27.61 -98.11
N LEU A 883 -71.38 27.79 -99.15
CA LEU A 883 -72.83 27.57 -99.10
C LEU A 883 -73.21 26.17 -98.56
N LYS A 884 -72.48 25.12 -98.95
CA LYS A 884 -72.76 23.75 -98.50
C LYS A 884 -72.56 23.57 -96.99
N LYS A 885 -71.50 24.15 -96.41
CA LYS A 885 -71.26 24.09 -94.96
C LYS A 885 -72.23 24.97 -94.19
N ALA A 886 -72.55 26.16 -94.72
CA ALA A 886 -73.53 27.07 -94.14
C ALA A 886 -74.93 26.42 -94.06
N SER A 887 -75.38 25.73 -95.11
CA SER A 887 -76.67 25.01 -95.12
C SER A 887 -76.73 23.90 -94.08
N ILE A 888 -75.69 23.06 -93.97
CA ILE A 888 -75.66 21.96 -92.99
C ILE A 888 -75.70 22.51 -91.55
N LYS A 889 -74.95 23.59 -91.29
CA LYS A 889 -74.87 24.25 -89.99
C LYS A 889 -76.18 24.94 -89.63
N ALA A 890 -76.85 25.55 -90.61
CA ALA A 890 -78.16 26.17 -90.45
C ALA A 890 -79.27 25.14 -90.22
N ASP A 891 -79.29 24.03 -90.96
CA ASP A 891 -80.25 22.94 -90.73
C ASP A 891 -80.09 22.36 -89.32
N ALA A 892 -78.85 22.21 -88.84
CA ALA A 892 -78.57 21.79 -87.48
C ALA A 892 -79.06 22.81 -86.43
N LEU A 893 -78.88 24.12 -86.67
CA LEU A 893 -79.33 25.17 -85.76
C LEU A 893 -80.87 25.29 -85.74
N ILE A 894 -81.54 25.16 -86.89
CA ILE A 894 -83.00 25.12 -86.97
C ILE A 894 -83.53 23.92 -86.19
N LYS A 895 -82.94 22.74 -86.42
CA LYS A 895 -83.32 21.53 -85.70
C LYS A 895 -83.15 21.70 -84.19
N LEU A 896 -82.02 22.23 -83.76
CA LEU A 896 -81.77 22.52 -82.35
C LEU A 896 -82.84 23.47 -81.76
N LEU A 897 -83.13 24.59 -82.42
CA LEU A 897 -84.05 25.60 -81.87
C LEU A 897 -85.51 25.11 -81.82
N ASN A 898 -85.90 24.19 -82.71
CA ASN A 898 -87.22 23.58 -82.70
C ASN A 898 -87.34 22.44 -81.67
N ASP A 899 -86.29 21.63 -81.54
CA ASP A 899 -86.31 20.42 -80.73
C ASP A 899 -85.93 20.68 -79.26
N THR A 900 -85.37 21.85 -78.94
CA THR A 900 -84.90 22.21 -77.58
C THR A 900 -85.54 23.50 -77.05
N HIS A 901 -85.45 23.71 -75.73
CA HIS A 901 -85.94 24.93 -75.09
C HIS A 901 -84.97 26.13 -75.23
N VAL A 902 -83.96 26.07 -76.09
CA VAL A 902 -82.93 27.12 -76.22
C VAL A 902 -83.54 28.49 -76.55
N LEU A 903 -84.60 28.58 -77.37
CA LEU A 903 -85.32 29.83 -77.66
C LEU A 903 -85.89 30.51 -76.40
N SER A 904 -86.30 29.74 -75.39
CA SER A 904 -86.82 30.30 -74.13
C SER A 904 -85.75 31.02 -73.29
N LYS A 905 -84.47 30.78 -73.59
CA LYS A 905 -83.33 31.39 -72.89
C LYS A 905 -82.90 32.73 -73.51
N PHE A 906 -83.49 33.15 -74.63
CA PHE A 906 -83.15 34.41 -75.29
C PHE A 906 -83.80 35.59 -74.58
N SER A 907 -83.01 36.64 -74.31
CA SER A 907 -83.56 37.96 -74.00
C SER A 907 -84.18 38.60 -75.25
N ALA A 908 -85.09 39.56 -75.08
CA ALA A 908 -85.72 40.26 -76.20
C ALA A 908 -84.71 40.90 -77.16
N GLN A 909 -83.58 41.39 -76.64
CA GLN A 909 -82.49 41.96 -77.44
C GLN A 909 -81.78 40.90 -78.27
N GLN A 910 -81.44 39.75 -77.67
CA GLN A 910 -80.78 38.64 -78.36
C GLN A 910 -81.69 38.02 -79.44
N LEU A 911 -83.00 37.95 -79.18
CA LEU A 911 -83.97 37.44 -80.15
C LEU A 911 -84.08 38.36 -81.37
N SER A 912 -84.01 39.68 -81.15
CA SER A 912 -83.91 40.66 -82.23
C SER A 912 -82.58 40.55 -83.01
N GLU A 913 -81.46 40.21 -82.36
CA GLU A 913 -80.20 39.95 -83.07
C GLU A 913 -80.29 38.70 -83.94
N LEU A 914 -80.87 37.62 -83.42
CA LEU A 914 -81.04 36.36 -84.16
C LEU A 914 -81.93 36.55 -85.39
N LEU A 915 -82.99 37.36 -85.29
CA LEU A 915 -83.90 37.68 -86.41
C LEU A 915 -83.24 38.55 -87.49
N ARG A 916 -82.22 39.34 -87.13
CA ARG A 916 -81.50 40.20 -88.07
C ARG A 916 -80.38 39.47 -88.82
N ALA A 917 -79.80 38.44 -88.21
CA ALA A 917 -78.71 37.68 -88.81
C ALA A 917 -79.21 36.82 -89.98
N GLN A 918 -78.45 36.78 -91.09
CA GLN A 918 -78.79 35.98 -92.27
C GLN A 918 -78.32 34.52 -92.12
N TRP A 919 -79.03 33.72 -91.31
CA TRP A 919 -78.61 32.33 -91.00
C TRP A 919 -79.59 31.25 -91.43
N VAL A 920 -80.83 31.60 -91.81
CA VAL A 920 -81.84 30.63 -92.29
C VAL A 920 -81.65 30.40 -93.80
N PRO A 921 -81.51 29.16 -94.30
CA PRO A 921 -81.30 28.91 -95.73
C PRO A 921 -82.57 29.23 -96.53
N CYS A 922 -82.49 30.23 -97.42
CA CYS A 922 -83.61 30.55 -98.31
C CYS A 922 -83.57 29.61 -99.54
N LYS A 923 -84.63 28.82 -99.75
CA LYS A 923 -84.70 27.84 -100.85
C LYS A 923 -84.92 28.50 -102.23
N PHE A 924 -85.26 29.79 -102.31
CA PHE A 924 -85.48 30.56 -103.55
C PHE A 924 -85.17 32.06 -103.29
N PRO A 925 -84.03 32.60 -103.73
CA PRO A 925 -83.59 33.96 -103.34
C PRO A 925 -84.34 35.15 -103.95
N ASP A 926 -85.19 34.95 -104.98
CA ASP A 926 -85.69 36.06 -105.84
C ASP A 926 -87.20 36.38 -105.72
N ASP A 927 -87.92 35.93 -104.69
CA ASP A 927 -89.31 36.34 -104.46
C ASP A 927 -89.53 36.88 -103.04
N VAL A 928 -88.77 37.92 -102.64
CA VAL A 928 -89.16 38.76 -101.49
C VAL A 928 -88.71 40.23 -101.70
N ASN A 929 -89.57 41.02 -102.32
CA ASN A 929 -89.74 42.44 -102.00
C ASN A 929 -91.25 42.66 -101.83
N GLY A 930 -91.73 42.58 -100.59
CA GLY A 930 -93.13 42.70 -100.20
C GLY A 930 -93.30 42.48 -98.70
#